data_AF-A0A0Q5QQ39-F1
#
_entry.id   AF-A0A0Q5QQ39-F1
#
_cell.length_a   1.000
_cell.length_b   1.000
_cell.length_c   1.000
_cell.angle_alpha   90.00
_cell.angle_beta   90.00
_cell.angle_gamma   90.00
#
_symmetry.space_group_name_H-M   'P 1'
#
loop_
_entity.id
_entity.type
_entity.pdbx_description
1 polymer ?
#
loop_
_entity_poly.entity_id
_entity_poly.type
_entity_poly.pdbx_seq_one_letter_code
_entity_poly.pdbx_strand_id
1 'polypeptide(L)'
;MVQSRMILLGAAIAVAAPTLAQQAARTTVQQEFDAATALQDKRDFVAALAAWTALEGRVKNPRTRALVLARKSGALLSLDRKDEAAAAARASLAGLPAGDASVQEDRFNAFIALGRIAEAALDYASAAQAFGEAERIAQDPVAKIVAGRGLVQTQTFVDPAAAAQALTRLDGAVASVPTDAGVKATVQKLRGQLLLNQGAFAASRQATGEAVKLLGGLTAKTNLDDVEVRSNYAIAALLEGRKDEARQYMAMTGAGRIEKGSFDPGPQMKVPECGGEAGLKPADVAVVDFNIGDDGVVRDSAPVYAAGGGQVALEFARAARNWSWTPEQVTKMPRFFRYRVRAELRCSTAFERPSIASYLDGELGAWLELKKVAPPPMLTGSDAAILPQLRVQLAEVERAEGGSALALVPILHQLVANNVVGREEAGQFARRELAILIANGAPPVARLSIEPATLLADTTEGWKPAVYARIITPLLTAQPYAADPEARSAIRLMIADKVREDRPRARLLLGEVGAESALPQNHPFRVGALVRLASLEQQAGDSAAATAAFAKSGLSAQQCALVDSQPRMLGYNGSGDQFPLEAQMWGFEGWTAMQYDISAEGKVVNQRVVVAYPPFVFGDAGLGLIKTARYEKSYRPDGGLGCGGSSLRVNFRLPH
;
A
#
# COMPACT_ATOMS: atom_id res chain seq x y z
N MET A 1 -20.23 68.41 -52.71
CA MET A 1 -19.47 68.91 -53.88
C MET A 1 -18.27 68.00 -54.04
N VAL A 2 -18.22 67.05 -54.99
CA VAL A 2 -18.17 67.19 -56.47
C VAL A 2 -16.71 67.26 -56.96
N GLN A 3 -16.26 66.15 -57.56
CA GLN A 3 -15.24 65.99 -58.61
C GLN A 3 -13.77 66.40 -58.34
N SER A 4 -12.76 65.95 -59.11
CA SER A 4 -12.49 64.65 -59.80
C SER A 4 -11.11 64.70 -60.48
N ARG A 5 -10.43 63.55 -60.69
CA ARG A 5 -9.21 63.33 -61.52
C ARG A 5 -7.92 64.02 -60.98
N MET A 6 -6.72 63.42 -61.05
CA MET A 6 -6.10 62.73 -62.20
C MET A 6 -5.21 61.55 -61.82
N ILE A 7 -4.99 60.66 -62.79
CA ILE A 7 -3.96 59.62 -62.78
C ILE A 7 -2.67 60.20 -63.35
N LEU A 8 -1.52 59.90 -62.73
CA LEU A 8 -0.20 60.06 -63.36
C LEU A 8 0.71 58.91 -62.90
N LEU A 9 1.21 58.14 -63.86
CA LEU A 9 2.27 57.15 -63.63
C LEU A 9 3.58 57.88 -63.32
N GLY A 10 4.27 57.46 -62.25
CA GLY A 10 5.62 57.90 -61.91
C GLY A 10 6.50 56.69 -61.65
N ALA A 11 7.64 56.59 -62.35
CA ALA A 11 8.47 55.39 -62.38
C ALA A 11 9.17 55.11 -61.03
N ALA A 12 9.44 53.83 -60.78
CA ALA A 12 10.13 53.39 -59.58
C ALA A 12 11.62 53.78 -59.60
N ILE A 13 12.08 54.39 -58.50
CA ILE A 13 13.48 54.31 -58.07
C ILE A 13 13.47 53.52 -56.76
N ALA A 14 13.73 52.23 -56.85
CA ALA A 14 13.92 51.38 -55.68
C ALA A 14 15.28 51.70 -55.06
N VAL A 15 15.30 52.62 -54.10
CA VAL A 15 16.46 52.78 -53.21
C VAL A 15 16.54 51.52 -52.35
N ALA A 16 17.50 50.66 -52.67
CA ALA A 16 17.82 49.48 -51.87
C ALA A 16 18.40 49.93 -50.53
N ALA A 17 17.53 50.21 -49.56
CA ALA A 17 17.92 50.29 -48.17
C ALA A 17 18.50 48.92 -47.78
N PRO A 18 19.73 48.85 -47.23
CA PRO A 18 20.24 47.59 -46.72
C PRO A 18 19.35 47.13 -45.58
N THR A 19 18.60 46.06 -45.82
CA THR A 19 17.97 45.28 -44.76
C THR A 19 19.09 44.66 -43.93
N LEU A 20 19.56 45.43 -42.95
CA LEU A 20 20.28 44.88 -41.80
C LEU A 20 19.35 43.83 -41.20
N ALA A 21 19.62 42.57 -41.54
CA ALA A 21 18.99 41.42 -40.92
C ALA A 21 19.37 41.48 -39.44
N GLN A 22 18.47 42.08 -38.66
CA GLN A 22 18.64 42.31 -37.24
C GLN A 22 18.63 40.93 -36.57
N GLN A 23 19.82 40.34 -36.45
CA GLN A 23 20.03 39.10 -35.71
C GLN A 23 19.41 39.33 -34.33
N ALA A 24 18.32 38.62 -34.07
CA ALA A 24 17.65 38.69 -32.77
C ALA A 24 18.72 38.43 -31.70
N ALA A 25 18.95 39.42 -30.85
CA ALA A 25 20.04 39.40 -29.89
C ALA A 25 19.90 38.13 -29.04
N ARG A 26 20.91 37.24 -29.10
CA ARG A 26 20.86 35.98 -28.36
C ARG A 26 20.67 36.30 -26.89
N THR A 27 19.58 35.80 -26.30
CA THR A 27 19.28 35.86 -24.87
C THR A 27 20.50 35.49 -24.06
N THR A 28 20.79 36.29 -23.02
CA THR A 28 21.92 36.02 -22.13
C THR A 28 21.57 34.90 -21.15
N VAL A 29 22.60 34.25 -20.59
CA VAL A 29 22.41 33.21 -19.55
C VAL A 29 21.65 33.77 -18.34
N GLN A 30 21.86 35.04 -17.99
CA GLN A 30 21.12 35.70 -16.91
C GLN A 30 19.64 35.87 -17.26
N GLN A 31 19.32 36.39 -18.45
CA GLN A 31 17.94 36.55 -18.89
C GLN A 31 17.17 35.21 -18.95
N GLU A 32 17.85 34.12 -19.30
CA GLU A 32 17.27 32.76 -19.29
C GLU A 32 17.09 32.21 -17.87
N PHE A 33 18.01 32.51 -16.95
CA PHE A 33 17.90 32.17 -15.53
C PHE A 33 16.73 32.92 -14.88
N ASP A 34 16.60 34.23 -15.14
CA ASP A 34 15.53 35.08 -14.63
C ASP A 34 14.16 34.64 -15.18
N ALA A 35 14.10 34.31 -16.47
CA ALA A 35 12.89 33.79 -17.11
C ALA A 35 12.47 32.42 -16.54
N ALA A 36 13.41 31.50 -16.32
CA ALA A 36 13.13 30.19 -15.72
C ALA A 36 12.67 30.32 -14.26
N THR A 37 13.28 31.25 -13.50
CA THR A 37 12.86 31.60 -12.13
C THR A 37 11.43 32.15 -12.12
N ALA A 38 11.11 33.11 -12.99
CA ALA A 38 9.78 33.70 -13.08
C ALA A 38 8.67 32.69 -13.48
N LEU A 39 9.00 31.63 -14.22
CA LEU A 39 8.07 30.52 -14.49
C LEU A 39 7.83 29.69 -13.22
N GLN A 40 8.89 29.41 -12.46
CA GLN A 40 8.82 28.66 -11.20
C GLN A 40 8.05 29.43 -10.10
N ASP A 41 8.24 30.75 -9.99
CA ASP A 41 7.50 31.62 -9.07
C ASP A 41 6.00 31.67 -9.42
N LYS A 42 5.67 31.65 -10.71
CA LYS A 42 4.29 31.50 -11.22
C LYS A 42 3.72 30.09 -11.05
N ARG A 43 4.52 29.14 -10.54
CA ARG A 43 4.18 27.72 -10.37
C ARG A 43 3.90 26.97 -11.68
N ASP A 44 4.37 27.49 -12.81
CA ASP A 44 4.41 26.76 -14.08
C ASP A 44 5.65 25.86 -14.11
N PHE A 45 5.59 24.78 -13.31
CA PHE A 45 6.72 23.89 -13.12
C PHE A 45 7.10 23.11 -14.39
N VAL A 46 6.15 22.91 -15.33
CA VAL A 46 6.42 22.26 -16.61
C VAL A 46 7.26 23.16 -17.50
N ALA A 47 6.85 24.43 -17.69
CA ALA A 47 7.65 25.38 -18.47
C ALA A 47 8.98 25.71 -17.78
N ALA A 48 8.98 25.85 -16.44
CA ALA A 48 10.21 26.06 -15.67
C ALA A 48 11.19 24.90 -15.85
N LEU A 49 10.74 23.64 -15.78
CA LEU A 49 11.61 22.49 -16.01
C LEU A 49 12.19 22.45 -17.43
N ALA A 50 11.39 22.79 -18.43
CA ALA A 50 11.88 22.91 -19.82
C ALA A 50 12.96 23.98 -19.94
N ALA A 51 12.73 25.17 -19.35
CA ALA A 51 13.69 26.27 -19.35
C ALA A 51 14.98 25.92 -18.59
N TRP A 52 14.90 25.33 -17.40
CA TRP A 52 16.06 24.87 -16.64
C TRP A 52 16.87 23.80 -17.38
N THR A 53 16.20 22.87 -18.07
CA THR A 53 16.87 21.82 -18.86
C THR A 53 17.61 22.39 -20.07
N ALA A 54 17.01 23.36 -20.77
CA ALA A 54 17.67 24.08 -21.86
C ALA A 54 18.89 24.88 -21.37
N LEU A 55 18.76 25.55 -20.23
CA LEU A 55 19.84 26.33 -19.63
C LEU A 55 20.99 25.44 -19.15
N GLU A 56 20.70 24.27 -18.57
CA GLU A 56 21.71 23.30 -18.14
C GLU A 56 22.62 22.87 -19.31
N GLY A 57 22.05 22.60 -20.49
CA GLY A 57 22.80 22.23 -21.69
C GLY A 57 23.66 23.36 -22.28
N ARG A 58 23.31 24.63 -22.00
CA ARG A 58 24.03 25.82 -22.48
C ARG A 58 25.18 26.23 -21.55
N VAL A 59 25.06 25.98 -20.25
CA VAL A 59 26.01 26.48 -19.24
C VAL A 59 27.24 25.58 -19.12
N LYS A 60 28.41 26.11 -19.49
CA LYS A 60 29.71 25.43 -19.37
C LYS A 60 30.44 25.63 -18.04
N ASN A 61 30.09 26.67 -17.27
CA ASN A 61 30.73 26.94 -15.98
C ASN A 61 30.17 25.97 -14.91
N PRO A 62 31.02 25.20 -14.19
CA PRO A 62 30.54 24.22 -13.21
C PRO A 62 29.68 24.81 -12.08
N ARG A 63 30.07 25.97 -11.53
CA ARG A 63 29.33 26.66 -10.47
C ARG A 63 27.96 27.13 -10.97
N THR A 64 27.90 27.78 -12.15
CA THR A 64 26.63 28.22 -12.73
C THR A 64 25.73 27.03 -13.08
N ARG A 65 26.29 25.90 -13.55
CA ARG A 65 25.52 24.67 -13.78
C ARG A 65 24.96 24.11 -12.47
N ALA A 66 25.73 24.16 -11.38
CA ALA A 66 25.26 23.71 -10.06
C ALA A 66 24.09 24.57 -9.52
N LEU A 67 24.08 25.89 -9.78
CA LEU A 67 22.93 26.76 -9.48
C LEU A 67 21.68 26.35 -10.28
N VAL A 68 21.83 26.13 -11.59
CA VAL A 68 20.73 25.65 -12.45
C VAL A 68 20.19 24.31 -11.93
N LEU A 69 21.05 23.39 -11.51
CA LEU A 69 20.65 22.10 -10.95
C LEU A 69 19.89 22.23 -9.62
N ALA A 70 20.23 23.20 -8.75
CA ALA A 70 19.45 23.47 -7.53
C ALA A 70 18.01 23.87 -7.89
N ARG A 71 17.83 24.87 -8.77
CA ARG A 71 16.51 25.37 -9.16
C ARG A 71 15.71 24.31 -9.92
N LYS A 72 16.35 23.59 -10.84
CA LYS A 72 15.80 22.43 -11.57
C LYS A 72 15.27 21.35 -10.60
N SER A 73 15.98 21.06 -9.51
CA SER A 73 15.53 20.07 -8.51
C SER A 73 14.20 20.43 -7.87
N GLY A 74 13.95 21.73 -7.64
CA GLY A 74 12.66 22.24 -7.15
C GLY A 74 11.52 22.01 -8.14
N ALA A 75 11.73 22.36 -9.42
CA ALA A 75 10.74 22.12 -10.48
C ALA A 75 10.46 20.62 -10.70
N LEU A 76 11.49 19.77 -10.68
CA LEU A 76 11.36 18.31 -10.76
C LEU A 76 10.53 17.75 -9.59
N LEU A 77 10.82 18.19 -8.36
CA LEU A 77 10.10 17.75 -7.16
C LEU A 77 8.63 18.19 -7.20
N SER A 78 8.32 19.40 -7.68
CA SER A 78 6.94 19.87 -7.86
C SER A 78 6.16 19.13 -8.96
N LEU A 79 6.83 18.34 -9.80
CA LEU A 79 6.25 17.46 -10.81
C LEU A 79 6.32 15.97 -10.42
N ASP A 80 6.57 15.66 -9.15
CA ASP A 80 6.73 14.30 -8.59
C ASP A 80 7.89 13.47 -9.21
N ARG A 81 8.82 14.11 -9.96
CA ARG A 81 10.01 13.47 -10.55
C ARG A 81 11.13 13.34 -9.51
N LYS A 82 10.83 12.64 -8.41
CA LYS A 82 11.63 12.56 -7.17
C LYS A 82 13.08 12.09 -7.39
N ASP A 83 13.32 11.07 -8.21
CA ASP A 83 14.68 10.54 -8.42
C ASP A 83 15.59 11.51 -9.18
N GLU A 84 15.05 12.14 -10.24
CA GLU A 84 15.75 13.19 -10.99
C GLU A 84 15.97 14.44 -10.13
N ALA A 85 15.00 14.80 -9.30
CA ALA A 85 15.15 15.89 -8.34
C ALA A 85 16.28 15.61 -7.34
N ALA A 86 16.37 14.37 -6.82
CA ALA A 86 17.44 13.97 -5.91
C ALA A 86 18.81 13.96 -6.60
N ALA A 87 18.88 13.48 -7.84
CA ALA A 87 20.11 13.51 -8.65
C ALA A 87 20.57 14.96 -8.90
N ALA A 88 19.66 15.85 -9.32
CA ALA A 88 19.96 17.27 -9.54
C ALA A 88 20.38 17.99 -8.25
N ALA A 89 19.70 17.76 -7.13
CA ALA A 89 20.04 18.36 -5.84
C ALA A 89 21.42 17.89 -5.32
N ARG A 90 21.73 16.59 -5.40
CA ARG A 90 23.07 16.06 -5.03
C ARG A 90 24.17 16.63 -5.93
N ALA A 91 23.96 16.65 -7.25
CA ALA A 91 24.91 17.21 -8.20
C ALA A 91 25.12 18.73 -8.01
N SER A 92 24.07 19.46 -7.60
CA SER A 92 24.15 20.86 -7.22
C SER A 92 25.03 21.04 -5.97
N LEU A 93 24.73 20.34 -4.87
CA LEU A 93 25.50 20.45 -3.63
C LEU A 93 26.98 20.11 -3.82
N ALA A 94 27.31 19.13 -4.67
CA ALA A 94 28.70 18.81 -5.02
C ALA A 94 29.43 19.94 -5.78
N GLY A 95 28.70 20.81 -6.49
CA GLY A 95 29.24 21.94 -7.25
C GLY A 95 29.14 23.31 -6.56
N LEU A 96 28.52 23.40 -5.38
CA LEU A 96 28.31 24.65 -4.63
C LEU A 96 29.16 24.68 -3.34
N PRO A 97 30.26 25.46 -3.27
CA PRO A 97 31.15 25.49 -2.10
C PRO A 97 30.42 25.91 -0.82
N ALA A 98 30.58 25.15 0.27
CA ALA A 98 29.84 25.36 1.51
C ALA A 98 30.09 26.74 2.17
N GLY A 99 31.30 27.30 2.01
CA GLY A 99 31.69 28.61 2.56
C GLY A 99 31.29 29.83 1.72
N ASP A 100 30.72 29.64 0.52
CA ASP A 100 30.31 30.76 -0.33
C ASP A 100 28.89 31.23 0.05
N ALA A 101 28.77 32.44 0.60
CA ALA A 101 27.50 33.02 0.99
C ALA A 101 26.58 33.34 -0.21
N SER A 102 27.14 33.59 -1.40
CA SER A 102 26.38 34.02 -2.58
C SER A 102 25.56 32.90 -3.23
N VAL A 103 25.74 31.64 -2.80
CA VAL A 103 25.02 30.46 -3.31
C VAL A 103 24.34 29.68 -2.17
N GLN A 104 24.15 30.34 -1.02
CA GLN A 104 23.60 29.74 0.19
C GLN A 104 22.12 29.39 0.05
N GLU A 105 21.34 30.20 -0.67
CA GLU A 105 19.93 29.94 -0.98
C GLU A 105 19.77 28.68 -1.87
N ASP A 106 20.64 28.51 -2.86
CA ASP A 106 20.63 27.35 -3.75
C ASP A 106 21.01 26.05 -3.00
N ARG A 107 21.99 26.12 -2.08
CA ARG A 107 22.27 25.01 -1.16
C ARG A 107 21.08 24.70 -0.25
N PHE A 108 20.43 25.73 0.31
CA PHE A 108 19.24 25.57 1.15
C PHE A 108 18.12 24.87 0.38
N ASN A 109 17.81 25.34 -0.83
CA ASN A 109 16.78 24.76 -1.70
C ASN A 109 17.10 23.29 -2.07
N ALA A 110 18.37 22.97 -2.35
CA ALA A 110 18.79 21.60 -2.62
C ALA A 110 18.66 20.68 -1.38
N PHE A 111 19.02 21.15 -0.18
CA PHE A 111 18.81 20.40 1.06
C PHE A 111 17.31 20.23 1.39
N ILE A 112 16.47 21.24 1.19
CA ILE A 112 15.01 21.12 1.35
C ILE A 112 14.42 20.11 0.36
N ALA A 113 14.91 20.07 -0.89
CA ALA A 113 14.48 19.08 -1.87
C ALA A 113 14.85 17.66 -1.42
N LEU A 114 16.10 17.43 -0.99
CA LEU A 114 16.54 16.13 -0.48
C LEU A 114 15.78 15.71 0.78
N GLY A 115 15.52 16.63 1.71
CA GLY A 115 14.74 16.38 2.92
C GLY A 115 13.34 15.87 2.60
N ARG A 116 12.63 16.57 1.71
CA ARG A 116 11.27 16.18 1.26
C ARG A 116 11.24 14.87 0.49
N ILE A 117 12.26 14.58 -0.32
CA ILE A 117 12.34 13.32 -1.07
C ILE A 117 12.58 12.14 -0.11
N ALA A 118 13.49 12.30 0.86
CA ALA A 118 13.75 11.29 1.88
C ALA A 118 12.54 11.09 2.82
N GLU A 119 11.85 12.18 3.21
CA GLU A 119 10.60 12.14 3.97
C GLU A 119 9.52 11.34 3.22
N ALA A 120 9.29 11.64 1.93
CA ALA A 120 8.36 10.89 1.08
C ALA A 120 8.79 9.42 0.80
N ALA A 121 10.08 9.11 0.97
CA ALA A 121 10.62 7.75 0.91
C ALA A 121 10.56 7.01 2.27
N LEU A 122 10.03 7.65 3.32
CA LEU A 122 10.07 7.20 4.72
C LEU A 122 11.50 6.99 5.27
N ASP A 123 12.52 7.54 4.62
CA ASP A 123 13.88 7.64 5.15
C ASP A 123 14.00 8.90 6.02
N TYR A 124 13.39 8.84 7.20
CA TYR A 124 13.33 9.99 8.10
C TYR A 124 14.71 10.33 8.68
N ALA A 125 15.67 9.40 8.69
CA ALA A 125 17.04 9.65 9.12
C ALA A 125 17.76 10.57 8.12
N SER A 126 17.77 10.23 6.84
CA SER A 126 18.33 11.12 5.80
C SER A 126 17.53 12.42 5.67
N ALA A 127 16.21 12.37 5.86
CA ALA A 127 15.38 13.57 5.84
C ALA A 127 15.73 14.54 6.97
N ALA A 128 15.88 14.04 8.20
CA ALA A 128 16.29 14.83 9.36
C ALA A 128 17.69 15.43 9.18
N GLN A 129 18.63 14.70 8.59
CA GLN A 129 19.96 15.23 8.25
C GLN A 129 19.87 16.39 7.25
N ALA A 130 19.13 16.21 6.15
CA ALA A 130 18.97 17.23 5.13
C ALA A 130 18.22 18.48 5.62
N PHE A 131 17.15 18.30 6.41
CA PHE A 131 16.44 19.43 7.04
C PHE A 131 17.30 20.12 8.12
N GLY A 132 18.14 19.38 8.84
CA GLY A 132 19.10 19.94 9.80
C GLY A 132 20.15 20.82 9.12
N GLU A 133 20.73 20.36 8.00
CA GLU A 133 21.65 21.18 7.20
C GLU A 133 20.95 22.42 6.60
N ALA A 134 19.71 22.28 6.13
CA ALA A 134 18.90 23.41 5.68
C ALA A 134 18.64 24.43 6.80
N GLU A 135 18.26 23.99 8.02
CA GLU A 135 18.05 24.87 9.18
C GLU A 135 19.35 25.59 9.55
N ARG A 136 20.48 24.87 9.57
CA ARG A 136 21.81 25.40 9.91
C ARG A 136 22.27 26.51 8.96
N ILE A 137 21.90 26.45 7.69
CA ILE A 137 22.26 27.47 6.67
C ILE A 137 21.12 28.45 6.33
N ALA A 138 19.97 28.39 7.02
CA ALA A 138 18.90 29.34 6.81
C ALA A 138 19.28 30.74 7.36
N GLN A 139 19.29 31.75 6.50
CA GLN A 139 19.65 33.13 6.90
C GLN A 139 18.47 33.82 7.61
N ASP A 140 17.31 33.82 6.98
CA ASP A 140 16.09 34.50 7.45
C ASP A 140 15.16 33.58 8.28
N PRO A 141 14.20 34.15 9.03
CA PRO A 141 13.26 33.36 9.82
C PRO A 141 12.30 32.49 9.00
N VAL A 142 11.94 32.85 7.77
CA VAL A 142 11.01 32.06 6.95
C VAL A 142 11.68 30.77 6.49
N ALA A 143 12.94 30.85 6.02
CA ALA A 143 13.76 29.68 5.73
C ALA A 143 13.94 28.77 6.95
N LYS A 144 14.14 29.35 8.15
CA LYS A 144 14.21 28.59 9.42
C LYS A 144 12.88 27.90 9.75
N ILE A 145 11.74 28.55 9.53
CA ILE A 145 10.41 27.94 9.71
C ILE A 145 10.21 26.77 8.75
N VAL A 146 10.58 26.93 7.48
CA VAL A 146 10.45 25.87 6.45
C VAL A 146 11.30 24.64 6.78
N ALA A 147 12.56 24.83 7.15
CA ALA A 147 13.45 23.73 7.51
C ALA A 147 13.08 23.10 8.87
N GLY A 148 12.85 23.93 9.89
CA GLY A 148 12.48 23.49 11.24
C GLY A 148 11.19 22.67 11.28
N ARG A 149 10.19 23.00 10.44
CA ARG A 149 8.97 22.18 10.27
C ARG A 149 9.29 20.75 9.85
N GLY A 150 10.10 20.58 8.80
CA GLY A 150 10.51 19.27 8.30
C GLY A 150 11.35 18.52 9.33
N LEU A 151 12.30 19.22 9.96
CA LEU A 151 13.16 18.63 10.99
C LEU A 151 12.37 18.11 12.18
N VAL A 152 11.39 18.85 12.72
CA VAL A 152 10.56 18.39 13.84
C VAL A 152 9.69 17.18 13.41
N GLN A 153 9.09 17.23 12.22
CA GLN A 153 8.27 16.14 11.69
C GLN A 153 9.06 14.83 11.62
N THR A 154 10.26 14.86 11.06
CA THR A 154 11.10 13.67 10.87
C THR A 154 11.76 13.22 12.17
N GLN A 155 12.29 14.16 12.96
CA GLN A 155 12.94 13.82 14.24
C GLN A 155 11.97 13.23 15.26
N THR A 156 10.67 13.54 15.20
CA THR A 156 9.65 12.92 16.07
C THR A 156 9.69 11.38 16.02
N PHE A 157 10.18 10.79 14.93
CA PHE A 157 10.32 9.34 14.75
C PHE A 157 11.78 8.87 14.57
N VAL A 158 12.77 9.72 14.84
CA VAL A 158 14.20 9.39 14.76
C VAL A 158 14.88 9.64 16.11
N ASP A 159 14.85 10.89 16.59
CA ASP A 159 15.27 11.29 17.93
C ASP A 159 14.25 12.31 18.49
N PRO A 160 13.30 11.85 19.33
CA PRO A 160 12.29 12.72 19.96
C PRO A 160 12.88 13.83 20.86
N ALA A 161 14.11 13.70 21.35
CA ALA A 161 14.78 14.75 22.10
C ALA A 161 15.34 15.84 21.16
N ALA A 162 15.96 15.44 20.04
CA ALA A 162 16.33 16.37 18.97
C ALA A 162 15.09 17.07 18.38
N ALA A 163 13.96 16.37 18.26
CA ALA A 163 12.68 16.97 17.84
C ALA A 163 12.20 18.08 18.80
N ALA A 164 12.30 17.87 20.11
CA ALA A 164 11.93 18.87 21.11
C ALA A 164 12.84 20.13 21.06
N GLN A 165 14.14 19.93 20.81
CA GLN A 165 15.08 21.02 20.62
C GLN A 165 14.79 21.80 19.32
N ALA A 166 14.53 21.10 18.22
CA ALA A 166 14.14 21.70 16.95
C ALA A 166 12.82 22.47 17.05
N LEU A 167 11.84 21.96 17.80
CA LEU A 167 10.57 22.62 18.04
C LEU A 167 10.76 23.94 18.82
N THR A 168 11.67 23.96 19.79
CA THR A 168 12.01 25.19 20.54
C THR A 168 12.65 26.26 19.63
N ARG A 169 13.51 25.85 18.67
CA ARG A 169 14.07 26.77 17.66
C ARG A 169 13.00 27.25 16.67
N LEU A 170 12.10 26.37 16.26
CA LEU A 170 10.95 26.69 15.40
C LEU A 170 10.01 27.70 16.06
N ASP A 171 9.68 27.52 17.34
CA ASP A 171 8.89 28.48 18.14
C ASP A 171 9.55 29.87 18.13
N GLY A 172 10.87 29.93 18.38
CA GLY A 172 11.64 31.17 18.35
C GLY A 172 11.64 31.85 16.97
N ALA A 173 11.78 31.06 15.89
CA ALA A 173 11.71 31.58 14.52
C ALA A 173 10.30 32.14 14.21
N VAL A 174 9.24 31.42 14.57
CA VAL A 174 7.83 31.86 14.39
C VAL A 174 7.50 33.10 15.23
N ALA A 175 8.07 33.23 16.44
CA ALA A 175 7.91 34.43 17.26
C ALA A 175 8.66 35.66 16.72
N SER A 176 9.70 35.46 15.90
CA SER A 176 10.54 36.54 15.36
C SER A 176 9.96 37.28 14.14
N VAL A 177 8.89 36.76 13.53
CA VAL A 177 8.23 37.35 12.35
C VAL A 177 6.70 37.33 12.45
N PRO A 178 5.98 38.26 11.79
CA PRO A 178 4.53 38.15 11.65
C PRO A 178 4.15 36.85 10.91
N THR A 179 3.34 36.02 11.56
CA THR A 179 2.82 34.77 11.00
C THR A 179 1.30 34.69 11.16
N ASP A 180 0.64 34.14 10.14
CA ASP A 180 -0.80 33.85 10.17
C ASP A 180 -1.16 32.71 11.14
N ALA A 181 -2.46 32.47 11.30
CA ALA A 181 -2.97 31.43 12.19
C ALA A 181 -2.68 30.00 11.69
N GLY A 182 -2.54 29.76 10.38
CA GLY A 182 -2.22 28.46 9.80
C GLY A 182 -0.78 28.02 10.07
N VAL A 183 0.18 28.96 10.01
CA VAL A 183 1.57 28.70 10.43
C VAL A 183 1.60 28.34 11.93
N LYS A 184 0.91 29.10 12.78
CA LYS A 184 0.81 28.82 14.23
C LYS A 184 0.13 27.47 14.50
N ALA A 185 -0.94 27.15 13.78
CA ALA A 185 -1.62 25.85 13.86
C ALA A 185 -0.69 24.70 13.44
N THR A 186 0.15 24.90 12.42
CA THR A 186 1.15 23.91 11.98
C THR A 186 2.16 23.62 13.08
N VAL A 187 2.66 24.63 13.80
CA VAL A 187 3.56 24.43 14.96
C VAL A 187 2.86 23.69 16.09
N GLN A 188 1.62 24.05 16.40
CA GLN A 188 0.84 23.36 17.43
C GLN A 188 0.49 21.91 17.06
N LYS A 189 0.26 21.64 15.76
CA LYS A 189 0.12 20.27 15.23
C LYS A 189 1.39 19.45 15.44
N LEU A 190 2.55 19.99 15.08
CA LEU A 190 3.86 19.33 15.27
C LEU A 190 4.15 19.05 16.76
N ARG A 191 3.94 20.06 17.62
CA ARG A 191 4.01 19.92 19.08
C ARG A 191 3.10 18.80 19.58
N GLY A 192 1.86 18.78 19.11
CA GLY A 192 0.88 17.75 19.41
C GLY A 192 1.33 16.35 19.00
N GLN A 193 1.88 16.20 17.79
CA GLN A 193 2.36 14.91 17.28
C GLN A 193 3.62 14.42 18.01
N LEU A 194 4.53 15.31 18.39
CA LEU A 194 5.67 14.97 19.22
C LEU A 194 5.22 14.46 20.60
N LEU A 195 4.35 15.21 21.28
CA LEU A 195 3.78 14.83 22.57
C LEU A 195 2.99 13.51 22.50
N LEU A 196 2.29 13.26 21.38
CA LEU A 196 1.55 12.02 21.13
C LEU A 196 2.48 10.80 21.13
N ASN A 197 3.62 10.90 20.44
CA ASN A 197 4.62 9.83 20.34
C ASN A 197 5.54 9.74 21.58
N GLN A 198 5.52 10.75 22.45
CA GLN A 198 6.12 10.69 23.80
C GLN A 198 5.17 10.11 24.86
N GLY A 199 3.94 9.71 24.50
CA GLY A 199 2.92 9.22 25.44
C GLY A 199 2.25 10.30 26.29
N ALA A 200 2.54 11.58 26.04
CA ALA A 200 1.99 12.73 26.76
C ALA A 200 0.60 13.12 26.23
N PHE A 201 -0.34 12.16 26.22
CA PHE A 201 -1.63 12.26 25.50
C PHE A 201 -2.46 13.50 25.87
N ALA A 202 -2.54 13.86 27.16
CA ALA A 202 -3.26 15.06 27.59
C ALA A 202 -2.64 16.36 27.05
N ALA A 203 -1.31 16.46 27.04
CA ALA A 203 -0.60 17.62 26.49
C ALA A 203 -0.68 17.65 24.95
N SER A 204 -0.64 16.49 24.30
CA SER A 204 -0.90 16.34 22.86
C SER A 204 -2.30 16.84 22.48
N ARG A 205 -3.33 16.44 23.24
CA ARG A 205 -4.72 16.90 23.06
C ARG A 205 -4.85 18.41 23.26
N GLN A 206 -4.16 19.00 24.25
CA GLN A 206 -4.14 20.46 24.43
C GLN A 206 -3.51 21.19 23.23
N ALA A 207 -2.34 20.76 22.77
CA ALA A 207 -1.65 21.38 21.63
C ALA A 207 -2.45 21.21 20.31
N THR A 208 -2.96 20.03 20.02
CA THR A 208 -3.82 19.80 18.83
C THR A 208 -5.15 20.56 18.93
N GLY A 209 -5.70 20.73 20.13
CA GLY A 209 -6.89 21.54 20.37
C GLY A 209 -6.66 23.02 20.09
N GLU A 210 -5.48 23.53 20.41
CA GLU A 210 -5.07 24.88 20.05
C GLU A 210 -4.89 25.04 18.53
N ALA A 211 -4.32 24.03 17.85
CA ALA A 211 -4.28 24.00 16.38
C ALA A 211 -5.69 24.04 15.76
N VAL A 212 -6.64 23.29 16.32
CA VAL A 212 -8.06 23.32 15.89
C VAL A 212 -8.67 24.72 16.08
N LYS A 213 -8.44 25.39 17.21
CA LYS A 213 -8.93 26.77 17.43
C LYS A 213 -8.33 27.76 16.42
N LEU A 214 -7.03 27.67 16.17
CA LEU A 214 -6.32 28.53 15.22
C LEU A 214 -6.82 28.36 13.78
N LEU A 215 -7.35 27.19 13.41
CA LEU A 215 -8.01 26.93 12.13
C LEU A 215 -9.52 27.26 12.12
N GLY A 216 -10.06 27.88 13.17
CA GLY A 216 -11.45 28.33 13.25
C GLY A 216 -12.39 27.41 14.04
N GLY A 217 -11.87 26.36 14.68
CA GLY A 217 -12.63 25.47 15.56
C GLY A 217 -13.36 24.33 14.82
N LEU A 218 -14.35 23.73 15.50
CA LEU A 218 -15.19 22.67 14.93
C LEU A 218 -16.33 23.30 14.11
N THR A 219 -16.09 23.52 12.82
CA THR A 219 -17.11 24.04 11.90
C THR A 219 -17.62 22.95 10.95
N ALA A 220 -18.83 23.14 10.41
CA ALA A 220 -19.43 22.26 9.40
C ALA A 220 -18.70 22.29 8.03
N LYS A 221 -17.71 23.18 7.85
CA LYS A 221 -16.76 23.14 6.74
C LYS A 221 -15.45 22.54 7.23
N THR A 222 -14.88 21.67 6.39
CA THR A 222 -13.69 20.88 6.72
C THR A 222 -12.80 20.82 5.49
N ASN A 223 -11.53 21.20 5.64
CA ASN A 223 -10.47 20.99 4.65
C ASN A 223 -9.49 19.87 5.11
N LEU A 224 -8.39 19.63 4.40
CA LEU A 224 -7.45 18.56 4.77
C LEU A 224 -6.60 18.87 6.02
N ASP A 225 -6.35 20.15 6.31
CA ASP A 225 -5.63 20.56 7.54
C ASP A 225 -6.55 20.39 8.76
N ASP A 226 -7.84 20.73 8.62
CA ASP A 226 -8.89 20.41 9.61
C ASP A 226 -8.93 18.91 9.91
N VAL A 227 -8.99 18.05 8.88
CA VAL A 227 -8.98 16.59 9.05
C VAL A 227 -7.75 16.16 9.84
N GLU A 228 -6.57 16.68 9.49
CA GLU A 228 -5.31 16.31 10.13
C GLU A 228 -5.28 16.67 11.63
N VAL A 229 -5.63 17.92 11.99
CA VAL A 229 -5.58 18.35 13.40
C VAL A 229 -6.71 17.79 14.24
N ARG A 230 -7.94 17.69 13.69
CA ARG A 230 -9.10 17.11 14.40
C ARG A 230 -8.89 15.60 14.62
N SER A 231 -8.25 14.91 13.67
CA SER A 231 -7.88 13.49 13.84
C SER A 231 -6.73 13.28 14.83
N ASN A 232 -5.69 14.14 14.83
CA ASN A 232 -4.63 14.07 15.84
C ASN A 232 -5.23 14.28 17.26
N TYR A 233 -6.16 15.22 17.41
CA TYR A 233 -6.90 15.44 18.66
C TYR A 233 -7.68 14.19 19.08
N ALA A 234 -8.46 13.60 18.17
CA ALA A 234 -9.28 12.43 18.45
C ALA A 234 -8.42 11.22 18.87
N ILE A 235 -7.27 11.00 18.22
CA ILE A 235 -6.32 9.93 18.60
C ILE A 235 -5.76 10.18 20.01
N ALA A 236 -5.33 11.40 20.32
CA ALA A 236 -4.85 11.75 21.66
C ALA A 236 -5.94 11.57 22.73
N ALA A 237 -7.17 11.98 22.43
CA ALA A 237 -8.34 11.79 23.30
C ALA A 237 -8.69 10.31 23.51
N LEU A 238 -8.63 9.46 22.48
CA LEU A 238 -8.84 8.00 22.58
C LEU A 238 -7.80 7.34 23.49
N LEU A 239 -6.52 7.72 23.35
CA LEU A 239 -5.42 7.20 24.17
C LEU A 239 -5.44 7.76 25.61
N GLU A 240 -6.03 8.94 25.85
CA GLU A 240 -6.35 9.46 27.19
C GLU A 240 -7.66 8.85 27.77
N GLY A 241 -8.37 7.99 27.03
CA GLY A 241 -9.63 7.37 27.45
C GLY A 241 -10.89 8.24 27.28
N ARG A 242 -10.77 9.43 26.69
CA ARG A 242 -11.88 10.39 26.46
C ARG A 242 -12.68 10.05 25.19
N LYS A 243 -13.32 8.88 25.18
CA LYS A 243 -13.97 8.31 23.98
C LYS A 243 -15.01 9.25 23.34
N ASP A 244 -15.85 9.93 24.11
CA ASP A 244 -16.92 10.80 23.57
C ASP A 244 -16.38 12.10 22.95
N GLU A 245 -15.37 12.71 23.59
CA GLU A 245 -14.68 13.89 23.05
C GLU A 245 -13.98 13.53 21.73
N ALA A 246 -13.33 12.37 21.67
CA ALA A 246 -12.69 11.89 20.44
C ALA A 246 -13.70 11.65 19.31
N ARG A 247 -14.84 11.02 19.62
CA ARG A 247 -15.94 10.77 18.66
C ARG A 247 -16.47 12.10 18.09
N GLN A 248 -16.66 13.13 18.92
CA GLN A 248 -17.06 14.46 18.45
C GLN A 248 -16.05 15.04 17.45
N TYR A 249 -14.76 15.01 17.74
CA TYR A 249 -13.73 15.55 16.83
C TYR A 249 -13.61 14.73 15.54
N MET A 250 -13.65 13.40 15.64
CA MET A 250 -13.63 12.50 14.47
C MET A 250 -14.85 12.72 13.57
N ALA A 251 -16.03 12.97 14.13
CA ALA A 251 -17.27 13.22 13.38
C ALA A 251 -17.18 14.48 12.50
N MET A 252 -16.38 15.46 12.93
CA MET A 252 -16.11 16.71 12.22
C MET A 252 -14.98 16.59 11.17
N THR A 253 -14.36 15.42 11.01
CA THR A 253 -13.42 15.14 9.89
C THR A 253 -14.15 14.61 8.65
N GLY A 254 -15.33 14.03 8.81
CA GLY A 254 -16.02 13.26 7.77
C GLY A 254 -15.49 11.83 7.57
N ALA A 255 -14.44 11.41 8.30
CA ALA A 255 -14.00 10.01 8.28
C ALA A 255 -15.13 9.07 8.70
N GLY A 256 -15.34 7.99 7.94
CA GLY A 256 -16.47 7.08 8.13
C GLY A 256 -17.86 7.65 7.80
N ARG A 257 -17.98 8.86 7.24
CA ARG A 257 -19.26 9.49 6.86
C ARG A 257 -19.30 9.75 5.36
N ILE A 258 -19.70 8.74 4.59
CA ILE A 258 -19.89 8.87 3.14
C ILE A 258 -21.38 8.91 2.84
N GLU A 259 -21.87 10.02 2.27
CA GLU A 259 -23.30 10.20 1.95
C GLU A 259 -23.82 9.22 0.89
N LYS A 260 -22.94 8.73 0.01
CA LYS A 260 -23.26 7.79 -1.08
C LYS A 260 -22.09 6.85 -1.35
N GLY A 261 -22.29 5.55 -1.11
CA GLY A 261 -21.24 4.54 -1.19
C GLY A 261 -20.51 4.36 0.14
N SER A 262 -19.48 3.50 0.16
CA SER A 262 -18.76 3.14 1.39
C SER A 262 -17.24 3.20 1.18
N PHE A 263 -16.48 3.44 2.26
CA PHE A 263 -15.02 3.38 2.23
C PHE A 263 -14.57 1.92 2.31
N ASP A 264 -14.70 1.23 1.19
CA ASP A 264 -14.37 -0.19 1.12
C ASP A 264 -12.84 -0.40 1.16
N PRO A 265 -12.38 -1.43 1.89
CA PRO A 265 -10.96 -1.79 1.92
C PRO A 265 -10.48 -2.20 0.53
N GLY A 266 -9.20 -1.92 0.25
CA GLY A 266 -8.54 -2.40 -0.97
C GLY A 266 -8.42 -3.94 -0.97
N PRO A 267 -8.37 -4.57 -2.16
CA PRO A 267 -8.11 -6.00 -2.27
C PRO A 267 -6.70 -6.36 -1.81
N GLN A 268 -5.70 -5.48 -2.02
CA GLN A 268 -4.35 -5.64 -1.46
C GLN A 268 -4.18 -4.72 -0.24
N MET A 269 -4.22 -5.30 0.96
CA MET A 269 -3.92 -4.62 2.23
C MET A 269 -3.19 -5.55 3.21
N LYS A 270 -2.01 -6.10 2.82
CA LYS A 270 -1.19 -6.91 3.73
C LYS A 270 -0.54 -6.02 4.80
N VAL A 271 -0.59 -6.44 6.06
CA VAL A 271 0.17 -5.84 7.17
C VAL A 271 1.55 -6.51 7.25
N PRO A 272 2.60 -5.86 7.81
CA PRO A 272 3.89 -6.52 7.94
C PRO A 272 3.79 -7.66 8.95
N GLU A 273 4.56 -8.73 8.79
CA GLU A 273 4.64 -9.78 9.80
C GLU A 273 5.38 -9.27 11.05
N CYS A 274 5.09 -9.85 12.22
CA CYS A 274 5.79 -9.53 13.46
C CYS A 274 7.23 -10.10 13.42
N GLY A 275 8.17 -9.38 14.01
CA GLY A 275 9.61 -9.59 13.85
C GLY A 275 10.19 -8.67 12.78
N GLY A 276 11.00 -9.23 11.86
CA GLY A 276 11.72 -8.47 10.84
C GLY A 276 12.79 -7.54 11.40
N GLU A 277 13.38 -6.71 10.53
CA GLU A 277 14.44 -5.76 10.91
C GLU A 277 13.98 -4.68 11.90
N ALA A 278 12.69 -4.33 11.87
CA ALA A 278 12.07 -3.41 12.81
C ALA A 278 11.72 -4.04 14.17
N GLY A 279 11.87 -5.37 14.33
CA GLY A 279 11.59 -6.08 15.58
C GLY A 279 10.15 -5.99 16.05
N LEU A 280 9.18 -5.91 15.12
CA LEU A 280 7.77 -5.63 15.39
C LEU A 280 7.16 -6.64 16.37
N LYS A 281 6.59 -6.17 17.47
CA LYS A 281 5.97 -7.01 18.50
C LYS A 281 4.46 -7.11 18.27
N PRO A 282 3.79 -8.22 18.66
CA PRO A 282 2.33 -8.34 18.51
C PRO A 282 1.50 -7.26 19.25
N ALA A 283 2.08 -6.63 20.27
CA ALA A 283 1.49 -5.51 21.01
C ALA A 283 1.73 -4.14 20.34
N ASP A 284 2.68 -4.03 19.42
CA ASP A 284 2.96 -2.78 18.73
C ASP A 284 1.77 -2.38 17.85
N VAL A 285 1.44 -1.10 17.94
CA VAL A 285 0.36 -0.47 17.18
C VAL A 285 0.86 0.86 16.63
N ALA A 286 0.47 1.17 15.39
CA ALA A 286 0.66 2.48 14.79
C ALA A 286 -0.65 3.00 14.19
N VAL A 287 -0.76 4.31 14.07
CA VAL A 287 -1.73 4.97 13.19
C VAL A 287 -0.96 5.56 12.02
N VAL A 288 -1.37 5.21 10.81
CA VAL A 288 -0.75 5.66 9.55
C VAL A 288 -1.76 6.50 8.78
N ASP A 289 -1.31 7.65 8.29
CA ASP A 289 -2.01 8.58 7.39
C ASP A 289 -1.54 8.31 5.96
N PHE A 290 -2.46 8.22 4.99
CA PHE A 290 -2.12 7.92 3.59
C PHE A 290 -3.12 8.49 2.57
N ASN A 291 -2.66 8.57 1.32
CA ASN A 291 -3.39 9.15 0.18
C ASN A 291 -3.58 8.13 -0.95
N ILE A 292 -4.82 7.91 -1.42
CA ILE A 292 -5.16 7.00 -2.53
C ILE A 292 -5.29 7.78 -3.85
N GLY A 293 -4.40 7.49 -4.80
CA GLY A 293 -4.42 8.07 -6.15
C GLY A 293 -5.65 7.68 -6.97
N ASP A 294 -5.87 8.36 -8.10
CA ASP A 294 -6.96 8.04 -9.04
C ASP A 294 -6.78 6.65 -9.70
N ASP A 295 -5.56 6.13 -9.68
CA ASP A 295 -5.18 4.78 -10.13
C ASP A 295 -5.10 3.74 -9.01
N GLY A 296 -5.55 4.09 -7.79
CA GLY A 296 -5.59 3.16 -6.65
C GLY A 296 -4.26 2.89 -5.95
N VAL A 297 -3.18 3.54 -6.40
CA VAL A 297 -1.86 3.51 -5.75
C VAL A 297 -1.85 4.42 -4.51
N VAL A 298 -1.24 3.96 -3.40
CA VAL A 298 -0.92 4.82 -2.27
C VAL A 298 0.25 5.73 -2.62
N ARG A 299 0.00 7.04 -2.74
CA ARG A 299 0.99 8.03 -3.22
C ARG A 299 1.90 8.54 -2.11
N ASP A 300 1.29 8.86 -0.98
CA ASP A 300 1.96 9.27 0.26
C ASP A 300 1.48 8.36 1.39
N SER A 301 2.39 8.05 2.30
CA SER A 301 2.08 7.43 3.59
C SER A 301 3.01 8.02 4.65
N ALA A 302 2.50 8.28 5.84
CA ALA A 302 3.26 8.83 6.96
C ALA A 302 2.75 8.30 8.32
N PRO A 303 3.64 8.05 9.29
CA PRO A 303 3.23 7.73 10.64
C PRO A 303 2.59 8.95 11.33
N VAL A 304 1.49 8.70 12.05
CA VAL A 304 0.87 9.68 12.97
C VAL A 304 1.30 9.40 14.40
N TYR A 305 1.18 8.15 14.82
CA TYR A 305 1.45 7.65 16.17
C TYR A 305 2.01 6.23 16.10
N ALA A 306 2.93 5.86 17.00
CA ALA A 306 3.21 4.46 17.30
C ALA A 306 3.58 4.24 18.77
N ALA A 307 3.10 3.13 19.35
CA ALA A 307 3.45 2.73 20.71
C ALA A 307 4.88 2.14 20.83
N GLY A 308 5.38 1.54 19.74
CA GLY A 308 6.71 0.91 19.68
C GLY A 308 7.86 1.86 19.29
N GLY A 309 7.61 3.17 19.24
CA GLY A 309 8.60 4.17 18.81
C GLY A 309 8.74 4.31 17.29
N GLY A 310 9.73 5.08 16.87
CA GLY A 310 9.84 5.60 15.50
C GLY A 310 10.08 4.55 14.40
N GLN A 311 10.97 3.59 14.63
CA GLN A 311 11.26 2.52 13.66
C GLN A 311 10.00 1.67 13.38
N VAL A 312 9.25 1.33 14.42
CA VAL A 312 7.95 0.66 14.34
C VAL A 312 6.94 1.48 13.53
N ALA A 313 6.88 2.80 13.77
CA ALA A 313 5.99 3.70 13.05
C ALA A 313 6.28 3.74 11.53
N LEU A 314 7.57 3.80 11.17
CA LEU A 314 8.02 3.84 9.78
C LEU A 314 7.73 2.52 9.06
N GLU A 315 7.91 1.37 9.70
CA GLU A 315 7.64 0.07 9.08
C GLU A 315 6.15 -0.12 8.75
N PHE A 316 5.25 0.29 9.65
CA PHE A 316 3.81 0.30 9.34
C PHE A 316 3.45 1.27 8.21
N ALA A 317 4.11 2.42 8.10
CA ALA A 317 3.92 3.34 6.97
C ALA A 317 4.47 2.75 5.65
N ARG A 318 5.58 2.01 5.67
CA ARG A 318 6.09 1.28 4.49
C ARG A 318 5.10 0.23 4.01
N ALA A 319 4.53 -0.55 4.93
CA ALA A 319 3.51 -1.54 4.59
C ALA A 319 2.25 -0.91 3.98
N ALA A 320 1.75 0.19 4.55
CA ALA A 320 0.58 0.90 4.01
C ALA A 320 0.84 1.50 2.61
N ARG A 321 2.09 1.89 2.29
CA ARG A 321 2.49 2.33 0.94
C ARG A 321 2.37 1.23 -0.11
N ASN A 322 2.40 -0.04 0.30
CA ASN A 322 2.22 -1.21 -0.57
C ASN A 322 0.76 -1.69 -0.62
N TRP A 323 -0.21 -0.88 -0.20
CA TRP A 323 -1.63 -1.17 -0.39
C TRP A 323 -2.13 -0.66 -1.76
N SER A 324 -3.21 -1.27 -2.27
CA SER A 324 -3.87 -0.79 -3.48
C SER A 324 -5.38 -1.05 -3.53
N TRP A 325 -6.05 -0.20 -4.31
CA TRP A 325 -7.47 -0.28 -4.67
C TRP A 325 -7.62 -0.50 -6.18
N THR A 326 -8.75 -1.08 -6.62
CA THR A 326 -9.05 -1.14 -8.06
C THR A 326 -9.58 0.23 -8.55
N PRO A 327 -9.41 0.60 -9.83
CA PRO A 327 -9.98 1.83 -10.38
C PRO A 327 -11.50 1.95 -10.18
N GLU A 328 -12.23 0.82 -10.21
CA GLU A 328 -13.69 0.73 -9.99
C GLU A 328 -14.09 0.93 -8.52
N GLN A 329 -13.17 0.75 -7.57
CA GLN A 329 -13.36 1.16 -6.18
C GLN A 329 -13.08 2.66 -6.02
N VAL A 330 -11.96 3.14 -6.55
CA VAL A 330 -11.50 4.53 -6.42
C VAL A 330 -12.50 5.53 -7.01
N THR A 331 -13.09 5.21 -8.16
CA THR A 331 -14.13 6.03 -8.82
C THR A 331 -15.42 6.18 -8.00
N LYS A 332 -15.69 5.26 -7.05
CA LYS A 332 -16.82 5.33 -6.12
C LYS A 332 -16.50 6.11 -4.85
N MET A 333 -15.23 6.41 -4.59
CA MET A 333 -14.77 7.14 -3.41
C MET A 333 -14.62 8.64 -3.73
N PRO A 334 -15.41 9.52 -3.09
CA PRO A 334 -15.28 10.96 -3.29
C PRO A 334 -13.85 11.43 -2.98
N ARG A 335 -13.28 12.24 -3.86
CA ARG A 335 -11.85 12.59 -3.85
C ARG A 335 -11.34 13.13 -2.50
N PHE A 336 -12.17 13.86 -1.75
CA PHE A 336 -11.83 14.34 -0.42
C PHE A 336 -11.48 13.20 0.56
N PHE A 337 -12.28 12.13 0.59
CA PHE A 337 -12.10 10.98 1.48
C PHE A 337 -10.98 10.02 1.04
N ARG A 338 -10.34 10.28 -0.10
CA ARG A 338 -9.14 9.55 -0.56
C ARG A 338 -7.84 10.18 -0.08
N TYR A 339 -7.89 11.39 0.49
CA TYR A 339 -6.75 12.05 1.12
C TYR A 339 -6.87 11.98 2.64
N ARG A 340 -5.72 11.89 3.33
CA ARG A 340 -5.65 11.79 4.80
C ARG A 340 -6.45 10.62 5.39
N VAL A 341 -6.50 9.51 4.66
CA VAL A 341 -7.08 8.26 5.17
C VAL A 341 -6.21 7.79 6.33
N ARG A 342 -6.83 7.44 7.47
CA ARG A 342 -6.10 6.99 8.66
C ARG A 342 -6.54 5.61 9.09
N ALA A 343 -5.59 4.69 9.18
CA ALA A 343 -5.83 3.35 9.68
C ALA A 343 -4.94 3.09 10.91
N GLU A 344 -5.50 2.35 11.87
CA GLU A 344 -4.74 1.66 12.91
C GLU A 344 -4.17 0.38 12.33
N LEU A 345 -2.88 0.09 12.53
CA LEU A 345 -2.20 -1.12 12.09
C LEU A 345 -1.51 -1.82 13.27
N ARG A 346 -1.48 -3.16 13.23
CA ARG A 346 -0.55 -4.02 13.99
C ARG A 346 0.05 -5.07 13.07
N CYS A 347 1.21 -5.60 13.44
CA CYS A 347 1.88 -6.64 12.65
C CYS A 347 1.09 -7.95 12.70
N SER A 348 1.18 -8.77 11.65
CA SER A 348 0.57 -10.09 11.61
C SER A 348 1.43 -11.11 12.39
N THR A 349 0.77 -11.96 13.18
CA THR A 349 1.35 -13.17 13.79
C THR A 349 0.94 -14.43 13.01
N ALA A 350 0.61 -14.29 11.72
CA ALA A 350 0.29 -15.45 10.89
C ALA A 350 1.58 -16.16 10.52
N PHE A 351 1.62 -17.46 10.79
CA PHE A 351 2.62 -18.28 10.12
C PHE A 351 2.18 -18.49 8.68
N GLU A 352 3.06 -18.16 7.72
CA GLU A 352 2.77 -18.40 6.30
C GLU A 352 2.59 -19.90 6.05
N ARG A 353 1.46 -20.25 5.41
CA ARG A 353 1.14 -21.63 5.04
C ARG A 353 1.11 -21.72 3.52
N PRO A 354 2.06 -22.44 2.89
CA PRO A 354 2.01 -22.70 1.46
C PRO A 354 0.67 -23.31 1.07
N SER A 355 -0.11 -22.57 0.29
CA SER A 355 -1.39 -23.08 -0.22
C SER A 355 -1.15 -24.14 -1.29
N ILE A 356 -2.21 -24.86 -1.69
CA ILE A 356 -2.13 -25.75 -2.86
C ILE A 356 -1.66 -24.95 -4.10
N ALA A 357 -2.14 -23.70 -4.27
CA ALA A 357 -1.68 -22.83 -5.36
C ALA A 357 -0.19 -22.52 -5.22
N SER A 358 0.27 -22.07 -4.04
CA SER A 358 1.68 -21.73 -3.79
C SER A 358 2.66 -22.88 -4.06
N TYR A 359 2.22 -24.13 -3.89
CA TYR A 359 2.98 -25.31 -4.31
C TYR A 359 3.05 -25.44 -5.84
N LEU A 360 1.90 -25.32 -6.52
CA LEU A 360 1.80 -25.41 -7.99
C LEU A 360 2.53 -24.26 -8.70
N ASP A 361 2.55 -23.06 -8.10
CA ASP A 361 3.32 -21.91 -8.57
C ASP A 361 4.83 -22.19 -8.48
N GLY A 362 5.25 -22.92 -7.43
CA GLY A 362 6.61 -23.44 -7.28
C GLY A 362 6.99 -24.46 -8.37
N GLU A 363 6.11 -25.42 -8.65
CA GLU A 363 6.29 -26.40 -9.74
C GLU A 363 6.33 -25.74 -11.13
N LEU A 364 5.50 -24.72 -11.35
CA LEU A 364 5.58 -23.87 -12.55
C LEU A 364 6.94 -23.17 -12.63
N GLY A 365 7.40 -22.55 -11.54
CA GLY A 365 8.71 -21.89 -11.46
C GLY A 365 9.87 -22.84 -11.78
N ALA A 366 9.91 -24.02 -11.15
CA ALA A 366 10.93 -25.03 -11.38
C ALA A 366 10.96 -25.53 -12.84
N TRP A 367 9.79 -25.70 -13.47
CA TRP A 367 9.72 -26.05 -14.89
C TRP A 367 10.17 -24.92 -15.82
N LEU A 368 9.86 -23.66 -15.50
CA LEU A 368 10.33 -22.49 -16.26
C LEU A 368 11.86 -22.33 -16.17
N GLU A 369 12.44 -22.58 -14.99
CA GLU A 369 13.90 -22.60 -14.79
C GLU A 369 14.55 -23.71 -15.61
N LEU A 370 13.98 -24.94 -15.62
CA LEU A 370 14.44 -26.04 -16.47
C LEU A 370 14.38 -25.69 -17.97
N LYS A 371 13.38 -24.91 -18.38
CA LYS A 371 13.24 -24.36 -19.74
C LYS A 371 14.14 -23.16 -20.02
N LYS A 372 14.94 -22.71 -19.04
CA LYS A 372 15.83 -21.54 -19.09
C LYS A 372 15.10 -20.23 -19.39
N VAL A 373 13.84 -20.13 -18.95
CA VAL A 373 13.09 -18.87 -19.00
C VAL A 373 13.64 -17.98 -17.89
N ALA A 374 14.18 -16.81 -18.26
CA ALA A 374 14.62 -15.85 -17.27
C ALA A 374 13.41 -15.34 -16.47
N PRO A 375 13.48 -15.24 -15.13
CA PRO A 375 12.46 -14.53 -14.38
C PRO A 375 12.45 -13.06 -14.82
N PRO A 376 11.27 -12.42 -14.93
CA PRO A 376 11.18 -11.01 -15.27
C PRO A 376 11.83 -10.17 -14.16
N PRO A 377 12.30 -8.95 -14.46
CA PRO A 377 12.83 -8.05 -13.44
C PRO A 377 11.84 -7.90 -12.30
N MET A 378 12.27 -8.18 -11.06
CA MET A 378 11.40 -8.12 -9.88
C MET A 378 10.86 -6.70 -9.71
N LEU A 379 9.56 -6.54 -9.92
CA LEU A 379 8.88 -5.25 -9.74
C LEU A 379 8.55 -5.06 -8.27
N THR A 380 8.91 -3.90 -7.72
CA THR A 380 8.67 -3.55 -6.31
C THR A 380 7.54 -2.52 -6.18
N GLY A 381 6.55 -2.78 -5.33
CA GLY A 381 5.47 -1.86 -5.02
C GLY A 381 4.16 -2.59 -4.76
N SER A 382 3.05 -1.85 -4.70
CA SER A 382 1.71 -2.43 -4.72
C SER A 382 1.28 -2.89 -6.11
N ASP A 383 0.27 -3.75 -6.16
CA ASP A 383 -0.28 -4.35 -7.38
C ASP A 383 -0.72 -3.29 -8.39
N ALA A 384 -1.31 -2.19 -7.94
CA ALA A 384 -1.65 -1.05 -8.79
C ALA A 384 -0.42 -0.28 -9.31
N ALA A 385 0.66 -0.21 -8.54
CA ALA A 385 1.88 0.50 -8.94
C ALA A 385 2.70 -0.29 -9.98
N ILE A 386 2.66 -1.63 -9.91
CA ILE A 386 3.37 -2.50 -10.85
C ILE A 386 2.55 -2.85 -12.10
N LEU A 387 1.20 -2.80 -12.05
CA LEU A 387 0.34 -3.17 -13.19
C LEU A 387 0.67 -2.44 -14.51
N PRO A 388 0.92 -1.12 -14.55
CA PRO A 388 1.34 -0.45 -15.79
C PRO A 388 2.67 -1.00 -16.34
N GLN A 389 3.59 -1.36 -15.45
CA GLN A 389 4.91 -1.87 -15.81
C GLN A 389 4.82 -3.31 -16.34
N LEU A 390 4.00 -4.17 -15.70
CA LEU A 390 3.70 -5.52 -16.21
C LEU A 390 3.10 -5.48 -17.62
N ARG A 391 2.17 -4.54 -17.89
CA ARG A 391 1.59 -4.36 -19.23
C ARG A 391 2.61 -3.88 -20.26
N VAL A 392 3.57 -3.02 -19.88
CA VAL A 392 4.68 -2.63 -20.77
C VAL A 392 5.61 -3.81 -21.04
N GLN A 393 6.05 -4.54 -20.01
CA GLN A 393 6.89 -5.73 -20.17
C GLN A 393 6.23 -6.78 -21.08
N LEU A 394 4.92 -7.04 -20.90
CA LEU A 394 4.16 -7.95 -21.74
C LEU A 394 4.24 -7.52 -23.22
N ALA A 395 3.94 -6.25 -23.51
CA ALA A 395 3.95 -5.71 -24.87
C ALA A 395 5.37 -5.61 -25.49
N GLU A 396 6.43 -5.57 -24.68
CA GLU A 396 7.83 -5.60 -25.13
C GLU A 396 8.27 -7.02 -25.50
N VAL A 397 8.02 -8.01 -24.63
CA VAL A 397 8.33 -9.42 -24.92
C VAL A 397 7.50 -9.94 -26.09
N GLU A 398 6.22 -9.56 -26.19
CA GLU A 398 5.37 -9.87 -27.35
C GLU A 398 5.96 -9.39 -28.68
N ARG A 399 6.57 -8.20 -28.68
CA ARG A 399 7.16 -7.57 -29.87
C ARG A 399 8.51 -8.19 -30.24
N ALA A 400 9.27 -8.66 -29.25
CA ALA A 400 10.59 -9.25 -29.43
C ALA A 400 10.52 -10.74 -29.80
N GLU A 401 9.64 -11.51 -29.15
CA GLU A 401 9.61 -12.98 -29.22
C GLU A 401 8.28 -13.55 -29.76
N GLY A 402 7.24 -12.72 -29.88
CA GLY A 402 5.93 -13.10 -30.41
C GLY A 402 4.88 -13.42 -29.33
N GLY A 403 3.60 -13.32 -29.71
CA GLY A 403 2.45 -13.39 -28.78
C GLY A 403 2.24 -14.72 -28.04
N SER A 404 2.99 -15.78 -28.40
CA SER A 404 2.96 -17.11 -27.79
C SER A 404 4.31 -17.55 -27.21
N ALA A 405 5.26 -16.62 -27.05
CA ALA A 405 6.58 -16.91 -26.50
C ALA A 405 6.49 -17.41 -25.04
N LEU A 406 7.36 -18.36 -24.68
CA LEU A 406 7.36 -18.93 -23.33
C LEU A 406 7.79 -17.90 -22.27
N ALA A 407 8.60 -16.90 -22.64
CA ALA A 407 8.98 -15.77 -21.80
C ALA A 407 7.81 -14.89 -21.33
N LEU A 408 6.62 -15.02 -21.93
CA LEU A 408 5.41 -14.32 -21.49
C LEU A 408 4.79 -14.93 -20.23
N VAL A 409 5.03 -16.22 -19.94
CA VAL A 409 4.35 -16.93 -18.83
C VAL A 409 4.56 -16.25 -17.48
N PRO A 410 5.78 -15.89 -17.03
CA PRO A 410 5.97 -15.20 -15.76
C PRO A 410 5.27 -13.84 -15.64
N ILE A 411 5.02 -13.16 -16.75
CA ILE A 411 4.38 -11.84 -16.79
C ILE A 411 2.85 -12.02 -16.76
N LEU A 412 2.31 -12.96 -17.54
CA LEU A 412 0.90 -13.34 -17.52
C LEU A 412 0.49 -13.87 -16.14
N HIS A 413 1.31 -14.71 -15.52
CA HIS A 413 1.07 -15.27 -14.20
C HIS A 413 0.95 -14.17 -13.13
N GLN A 414 1.86 -13.19 -13.14
CA GLN A 414 1.77 -12.01 -12.28
C GLN A 414 0.53 -11.15 -12.57
N LEU A 415 0.14 -10.98 -13.83
CA LEU A 415 -1.09 -10.26 -14.19
C LEU A 415 -2.37 -10.98 -13.73
N VAL A 416 -2.36 -12.31 -13.63
CA VAL A 416 -3.50 -13.09 -13.10
C VAL A 416 -3.55 -13.08 -11.58
N ALA A 417 -2.39 -13.08 -10.92
CA ALA A 417 -2.28 -12.96 -9.46
C ALA A 417 -2.49 -11.53 -8.92
N ASN A 418 -2.42 -10.52 -9.79
CA ASN A 418 -2.54 -9.11 -9.43
C ASN A 418 -3.96 -8.75 -8.95
N ASN A 419 -4.06 -8.29 -7.70
CA ASN A 419 -5.33 -8.07 -7.01
C ASN A 419 -6.16 -6.88 -7.54
N VAL A 420 -5.62 -6.07 -8.46
CA VAL A 420 -6.36 -4.97 -9.09
C VAL A 420 -6.67 -5.19 -10.57
N VAL A 421 -6.30 -6.35 -11.14
CA VAL A 421 -6.73 -6.76 -12.49
C VAL A 421 -8.17 -7.28 -12.43
N GLY A 422 -9.01 -6.80 -13.36
CA GLY A 422 -10.41 -7.19 -13.44
C GLY A 422 -10.57 -8.67 -13.79
N ARG A 423 -11.56 -9.34 -13.19
CA ARG A 423 -11.78 -10.80 -13.33
C ARG A 423 -11.85 -11.29 -14.78
N GLU A 424 -12.43 -10.51 -15.69
CA GLU A 424 -12.52 -10.86 -17.11
C GLU A 424 -11.15 -10.76 -17.82
N GLU A 425 -10.35 -9.74 -17.48
CA GLU A 425 -9.00 -9.52 -18.00
C GLU A 425 -8.03 -10.60 -17.48
N ALA A 426 -8.07 -10.89 -16.17
CA ALA A 426 -7.34 -12.01 -15.57
C ALA A 426 -7.71 -13.35 -16.23
N GLY A 427 -9.00 -13.57 -16.53
CA GLY A 427 -9.45 -14.75 -17.27
C GLY A 427 -8.89 -14.85 -18.70
N GLN A 428 -8.66 -13.72 -19.38
CA GLN A 428 -8.01 -13.70 -20.70
C GLN A 428 -6.51 -14.02 -20.59
N PHE A 429 -5.80 -13.42 -19.62
CA PHE A 429 -4.39 -13.72 -19.37
C PHE A 429 -4.19 -15.19 -18.98
N ALA A 430 -5.00 -15.73 -18.07
CA ALA A 430 -4.91 -17.12 -17.63
C ALA A 430 -5.11 -18.12 -18.78
N ARG A 431 -6.09 -17.88 -19.66
CA ARG A 431 -6.33 -18.74 -20.85
C ARG A 431 -5.14 -18.72 -21.80
N ARG A 432 -4.51 -17.57 -21.98
CA ARG A 432 -3.33 -17.40 -22.84
C ARG A 432 -2.09 -18.07 -22.25
N GLU A 433 -1.85 -17.90 -20.95
CA GLU A 433 -0.77 -18.56 -20.22
C GLU A 433 -0.90 -20.08 -20.34
N LEU A 434 -2.09 -20.63 -20.07
CA LEU A 434 -2.37 -22.06 -20.22
C LEU A 434 -2.11 -22.55 -21.65
N ALA A 435 -2.51 -21.80 -22.68
CA ALA A 435 -2.25 -22.16 -24.07
C ALA A 435 -0.73 -22.21 -24.38
N ILE A 436 0.06 -21.28 -23.85
CA ILE A 436 1.52 -21.27 -24.00
C ILE A 436 2.16 -22.45 -23.24
N LEU A 437 1.70 -22.75 -22.02
CA LEU A 437 2.15 -23.91 -21.24
C LEU A 437 1.87 -25.24 -21.96
N ILE A 438 0.67 -25.40 -22.53
CA ILE A 438 0.30 -26.59 -23.31
C ILE A 438 1.20 -26.72 -24.55
N ALA A 439 1.36 -25.64 -25.33
CA ALA A 439 2.17 -25.64 -26.55
C ALA A 439 3.66 -25.96 -26.31
N ASN A 440 4.20 -25.58 -25.14
CA ASN A 440 5.60 -25.81 -24.78
C ASN A 440 5.83 -27.13 -24.00
N GLY A 441 4.79 -27.95 -23.82
CA GLY A 441 4.88 -29.24 -23.15
C GLY A 441 5.12 -29.13 -21.65
N ALA A 442 4.45 -28.20 -20.97
CA ALA A 442 4.47 -28.14 -19.50
C ALA A 442 3.90 -29.43 -18.89
N PRO A 443 4.47 -29.94 -17.78
CA PRO A 443 3.90 -31.09 -17.08
C PRO A 443 2.53 -30.73 -16.50
N PRO A 444 1.65 -31.72 -16.24
CA PRO A 444 0.29 -31.46 -15.76
C PRO A 444 0.25 -30.66 -14.46
N VAL A 445 1.12 -30.97 -13.49
CA VAL A 445 1.22 -30.21 -12.23
C VAL A 445 1.50 -28.71 -12.45
N ALA A 446 2.41 -28.35 -13.37
CA ALA A 446 2.71 -26.95 -13.70
C ALA A 446 1.59 -26.23 -14.48
N ARG A 447 0.65 -26.95 -15.11
CA ARG A 447 -0.54 -26.35 -15.75
C ARG A 447 -1.63 -26.01 -14.73
N LEU A 448 -1.67 -26.73 -13.60
CA LEU A 448 -2.69 -26.54 -12.57
C LEU A 448 -2.50 -25.29 -11.72
N SER A 449 -1.35 -24.61 -11.79
CA SER A 449 -1.20 -23.26 -11.22
C SER A 449 -2.20 -22.28 -11.84
N ILE A 450 -2.48 -22.42 -13.15
CA ILE A 450 -3.28 -21.46 -13.90
C ILE A 450 -4.63 -21.99 -14.41
N GLU A 451 -4.76 -23.29 -14.72
CA GLU A 451 -5.99 -23.82 -15.32
C GLU A 451 -7.27 -23.59 -14.48
N PRO A 452 -7.27 -23.72 -13.14
CA PRO A 452 -8.42 -23.37 -12.31
C PRO A 452 -8.90 -21.92 -12.52
N ALA A 453 -7.98 -20.97 -12.75
CA ALA A 453 -8.34 -19.58 -13.05
C ALA A 453 -9.02 -19.44 -14.42
N THR A 454 -8.63 -20.23 -15.42
CA THR A 454 -9.28 -20.23 -16.75
C THR A 454 -10.72 -20.72 -16.67
N LEU A 455 -10.96 -21.83 -15.95
CA LEU A 455 -12.29 -22.43 -15.80
C LEU A 455 -13.21 -21.58 -14.92
N LEU A 456 -12.66 -20.90 -13.92
CA LEU A 456 -13.43 -20.03 -13.02
C LEU A 456 -13.65 -18.62 -13.57
N ALA A 457 -13.01 -18.23 -14.68
CA ALA A 457 -13.21 -16.95 -15.36
C ALA A 457 -14.63 -16.78 -15.92
N ASP A 458 -15.32 -17.87 -16.27
CA ASP A 458 -16.58 -17.78 -17.04
C ASP A 458 -17.86 -17.85 -16.20
N THR A 459 -17.79 -18.21 -14.91
CA THR A 459 -18.99 -18.60 -14.15
C THR A 459 -19.70 -17.50 -13.32
N THR A 460 -18.99 -16.45 -12.88
CA THR A 460 -19.25 -15.55 -11.70
C THR A 460 -19.47 -16.28 -10.37
N GLU A 461 -20.34 -17.29 -10.37
CA GLU A 461 -20.69 -18.29 -9.36
C GLU A 461 -19.55 -18.94 -8.55
N GLY A 462 -18.30 -18.82 -9.01
CA GLY A 462 -17.18 -19.70 -8.67
C GLY A 462 -16.74 -19.69 -7.20
N TRP A 463 -17.21 -18.73 -6.41
CA TRP A 463 -17.02 -18.72 -4.96
C TRP A 463 -17.92 -19.73 -4.23
N LYS A 464 -19.06 -20.11 -4.81
CA LYS A 464 -19.99 -21.09 -4.23
C LYS A 464 -19.39 -22.49 -4.29
N PRO A 465 -19.31 -23.25 -3.17
CA PRO A 465 -18.67 -24.56 -3.13
C PRO A 465 -19.15 -25.56 -4.18
N ALA A 466 -20.46 -25.67 -4.39
CA ALA A 466 -21.05 -26.60 -5.36
C ALA A 466 -20.72 -26.21 -6.82
N VAL A 467 -20.65 -24.91 -7.12
CA VAL A 467 -20.30 -24.41 -8.46
C VAL A 467 -18.82 -24.67 -8.75
N TYR A 468 -17.94 -24.32 -7.81
CA TYR A 468 -16.51 -24.62 -7.91
C TYR A 468 -16.27 -26.12 -8.11
N ALA A 469 -16.86 -26.97 -7.25
CA ALA A 469 -16.68 -28.41 -7.33
C ALA A 469 -17.16 -28.97 -8.68
N ARG A 470 -18.29 -28.50 -9.21
CA ARG A 470 -18.80 -28.88 -10.53
C ARG A 470 -17.85 -28.48 -11.67
N ILE A 471 -17.22 -27.32 -11.57
CA ILE A 471 -16.29 -26.80 -12.61
C ILE A 471 -14.93 -27.55 -12.58
N ILE A 472 -14.42 -27.88 -11.39
CA ILE A 472 -13.09 -28.48 -11.23
C ILE A 472 -13.11 -30.02 -11.27
N THR A 473 -14.21 -30.69 -10.90
CA THR A 473 -14.32 -32.16 -10.95
C THR A 473 -13.95 -32.81 -12.30
N PRO A 474 -14.34 -32.25 -13.47
CA PRO A 474 -13.96 -32.81 -14.77
C PRO A 474 -12.44 -32.96 -15.01
N LEU A 475 -11.60 -32.17 -14.32
CA LEU A 475 -10.15 -32.30 -14.44
C LEU A 475 -9.62 -33.64 -13.90
N LEU A 476 -10.35 -34.33 -13.01
CA LEU A 476 -9.95 -35.65 -12.49
C LEU A 476 -9.90 -36.74 -13.57
N THR A 477 -10.67 -36.59 -14.65
CA THR A 477 -10.75 -37.56 -15.76
C THR A 477 -10.22 -37.00 -17.08
N ALA A 478 -9.98 -35.68 -17.18
CA ALA A 478 -9.35 -35.06 -18.33
C ALA A 478 -7.87 -35.47 -18.45
N GLN A 479 -7.43 -35.73 -19.68
CA GLN A 479 -6.00 -35.84 -19.98
C GLN A 479 -5.39 -34.43 -20.11
N PRO A 480 -4.16 -34.19 -19.62
CA PRO A 480 -3.22 -35.18 -19.09
C PRO A 480 -3.36 -35.49 -17.59
N TYR A 481 -4.17 -34.73 -16.83
CA TYR A 481 -4.22 -34.81 -15.36
C TYR A 481 -4.62 -36.18 -14.81
N ALA A 482 -5.52 -36.89 -15.48
CA ALA A 482 -5.93 -38.23 -15.08
C ALA A 482 -4.76 -39.24 -15.03
N ALA A 483 -3.71 -39.04 -15.84
CA ALA A 483 -2.51 -39.86 -15.89
C ALA A 483 -1.41 -39.43 -14.90
N ASP A 484 -1.52 -38.23 -14.29
CA ASP A 484 -0.54 -37.65 -13.39
C ASP A 484 -1.02 -37.77 -11.92
N PRO A 485 -0.39 -38.61 -11.08
CA PRO A 485 -0.84 -38.84 -9.71
C PRO A 485 -0.76 -37.60 -8.81
N GLU A 486 0.16 -36.68 -9.09
CA GLU A 486 0.39 -35.48 -8.30
C GLU A 486 -0.65 -34.41 -8.64
N ALA A 487 -0.82 -34.13 -9.93
CA ALA A 487 -1.83 -33.21 -10.43
C ALA A 487 -3.25 -33.68 -10.04
N ARG A 488 -3.55 -34.97 -10.21
CA ARG A 488 -4.81 -35.58 -9.78
C ARG A 488 -5.03 -35.45 -8.27
N SER A 489 -3.96 -35.55 -7.47
CA SER A 489 -4.04 -35.35 -6.02
C SER A 489 -4.28 -33.89 -5.63
N ALA A 490 -3.64 -32.93 -6.32
CA ALA A 490 -3.90 -31.51 -6.15
C ALA A 490 -5.38 -31.17 -6.44
N ILE A 491 -5.93 -31.66 -7.56
CA ILE A 491 -7.34 -31.47 -7.93
C ILE A 491 -8.27 -32.06 -6.86
N ARG A 492 -8.02 -33.28 -6.37
CA ARG A 492 -8.80 -33.89 -5.29
C ARG A 492 -8.79 -33.03 -4.02
N LEU A 493 -7.63 -32.49 -3.63
CA LEU A 493 -7.51 -31.60 -2.46
C LEU A 493 -8.29 -30.28 -2.65
N MET A 494 -8.18 -29.65 -3.82
CA MET A 494 -8.94 -28.43 -4.16
C MET A 494 -10.46 -28.66 -4.05
N ILE A 495 -10.95 -29.79 -4.56
CA ILE A 495 -12.36 -30.15 -4.48
C ILE A 495 -12.75 -30.45 -3.02
N ALA A 496 -11.97 -31.26 -2.31
CA ALA A 496 -12.21 -31.63 -0.92
C ALA A 496 -12.29 -30.41 0.01
N ASP A 497 -11.47 -29.39 -0.21
CA ASP A 497 -11.50 -28.14 0.56
C ASP A 497 -12.79 -27.34 0.36
N LYS A 498 -13.49 -27.52 -0.76
CA LYS A 498 -14.79 -26.88 -1.03
C LYS A 498 -15.96 -27.76 -0.58
N VAL A 499 -15.95 -29.07 -0.84
CA VAL A 499 -17.10 -29.95 -0.60
C VAL A 499 -17.21 -30.49 0.83
N ARG A 500 -16.61 -29.83 1.84
CA ARG A 500 -16.54 -30.34 3.23
C ARG A 500 -17.88 -30.66 3.89
N GLU A 501 -18.95 -29.98 3.48
CA GLU A 501 -20.31 -30.24 3.97
C GLU A 501 -20.85 -31.58 3.47
N ASP A 502 -20.46 -31.99 2.26
CA ASP A 502 -20.61 -33.35 1.73
C ASP A 502 -19.51 -34.25 2.34
N ARG A 503 -19.64 -34.51 3.64
CA ARG A 503 -18.68 -35.31 4.42
C ARG A 503 -18.33 -36.66 3.79
N PRO A 504 -19.28 -37.45 3.22
CA PRO A 504 -18.94 -38.69 2.52
C PRO A 504 -17.99 -38.46 1.33
N ARG A 505 -18.25 -37.46 0.49
CA ARG A 505 -17.41 -37.13 -0.66
C ARG A 505 -16.06 -36.54 -0.25
N ALA A 506 -16.03 -35.65 0.74
CA ALA A 506 -14.80 -35.08 1.26
C ALA A 506 -13.90 -36.17 1.85
N ARG A 507 -14.46 -37.10 2.65
CA ARG A 507 -13.75 -38.27 3.18
C ARG A 507 -13.17 -39.14 2.05
N LEU A 508 -13.96 -39.44 1.02
CA LEU A 508 -13.49 -40.24 -0.12
C LEU A 508 -12.29 -39.59 -0.82
N LEU A 509 -12.40 -38.30 -1.19
CA LEU A 509 -11.33 -37.57 -1.88
C LEU A 509 -10.04 -37.50 -1.05
N LEU A 510 -10.15 -37.25 0.26
CA LEU A 510 -8.99 -37.20 1.17
C LEU A 510 -8.38 -38.59 1.40
N GLY A 511 -9.21 -39.63 1.49
CA GLY A 511 -8.78 -41.02 1.58
C GLY A 511 -8.00 -41.47 0.33
N GLU A 512 -8.49 -41.13 -0.86
CA GLU A 512 -7.81 -41.39 -2.13
C GLU A 512 -6.42 -40.73 -2.20
N VAL A 513 -6.29 -39.46 -1.78
CA VAL A 513 -4.98 -38.78 -1.76
C VAL A 513 -4.05 -39.36 -0.69
N GLY A 514 -4.55 -39.65 0.52
CA GLY A 514 -3.74 -40.26 1.58
C GLY A 514 -3.21 -41.65 1.20
N ALA A 515 -3.97 -42.40 0.39
CA ALA A 515 -3.61 -43.73 -0.11
C ALA A 515 -2.82 -43.74 -1.42
N GLU A 516 -2.62 -42.61 -2.10
CA GLU A 516 -1.93 -42.52 -3.40
C GLU A 516 -0.49 -43.03 -3.28
N SER A 517 -0.23 -44.21 -3.83
CA SER A 517 1.04 -44.94 -3.68
C SER A 517 2.14 -44.44 -4.60
N ALA A 518 1.79 -43.74 -5.67
CA ALA A 518 2.74 -43.10 -6.59
C ALA A 518 3.39 -41.84 -5.98
N LEU A 519 2.81 -41.27 -4.92
CA LEU A 519 3.39 -40.12 -4.22
C LEU A 519 4.22 -40.58 -3.00
N PRO A 520 5.41 -39.99 -2.75
CA PRO A 520 6.22 -40.26 -1.55
C PRO A 520 5.41 -40.13 -0.25
N GLN A 521 5.71 -40.94 0.78
CA GLN A 521 4.90 -40.95 2.02
C GLN A 521 4.83 -39.59 2.71
N ASN A 522 5.93 -38.82 2.66
CA ASN A 522 6.06 -37.46 3.20
C ASN A 522 5.64 -36.36 2.21
N HIS A 523 5.03 -36.69 1.07
CA HIS A 523 4.61 -35.71 0.06
C HIS A 523 3.59 -34.71 0.66
N PRO A 524 3.74 -33.39 0.47
CA PRO A 524 2.90 -32.38 1.14
C PRO A 524 1.40 -32.62 0.98
N PHE A 525 0.95 -33.04 -0.22
CA PHE A 525 -0.45 -33.39 -0.47
C PHE A 525 -0.96 -34.62 0.31
N ARG A 526 -0.15 -35.66 0.49
CA ARG A 526 -0.55 -36.85 1.29
C ARG A 526 -0.67 -36.48 2.77
N VAL A 527 0.31 -35.76 3.28
CA VAL A 527 0.35 -35.26 4.66
C VAL A 527 -0.86 -34.37 4.93
N GLY A 528 -1.12 -33.38 4.05
CA GLY A 528 -2.29 -32.50 4.12
C GLY A 528 -3.62 -33.26 4.05
N ALA A 529 -3.74 -34.24 3.16
CA ALA A 529 -4.94 -35.08 3.06
C ALA A 529 -5.24 -35.83 4.36
N LEU A 530 -4.22 -36.46 4.95
CA LEU A 530 -4.35 -37.30 6.14
C LEU A 530 -4.70 -36.47 7.40
N VAL A 531 -4.16 -35.26 7.52
CA VAL A 531 -4.50 -34.32 8.63
C VAL A 531 -5.94 -33.82 8.54
N ARG A 532 -6.41 -33.50 7.32
CA ARG A 532 -7.81 -33.11 7.07
C ARG A 532 -8.76 -34.29 7.29
N LEU A 533 -8.39 -35.49 6.85
CA LEU A 533 -9.15 -36.72 7.09
C LEU A 533 -9.28 -37.00 8.58
N ALA A 534 -8.18 -36.94 9.35
CA ALA A 534 -8.21 -37.11 10.81
C ALA A 534 -9.19 -36.14 11.48
N SER A 535 -9.24 -34.89 11.02
CA SER A 535 -10.17 -33.89 11.51
C SER A 535 -11.63 -34.23 11.17
N LEU A 536 -11.92 -34.76 9.98
CA LEU A 536 -13.27 -35.23 9.63
C LEU A 536 -13.73 -36.43 10.46
N GLU A 537 -12.85 -37.39 10.75
CA GLU A 537 -13.21 -38.53 11.60
C GLU A 537 -13.46 -38.11 13.05
N GLN A 538 -12.66 -37.18 13.58
CA GLN A 538 -12.91 -36.61 14.92
C GLN A 538 -14.24 -35.84 14.98
N GLN A 539 -14.63 -35.15 13.89
CA GLN A 539 -15.95 -34.52 13.77
C GLN A 539 -17.11 -35.50 13.59
N ALA A 540 -16.83 -36.74 13.18
CA ALA A 540 -17.80 -37.84 13.12
C ALA A 540 -17.89 -38.61 14.46
N GLY A 541 -16.98 -38.35 15.40
CA GLY A 541 -16.90 -39.06 16.69
C GLY A 541 -16.00 -40.31 16.67
N ASP A 542 -15.35 -40.61 15.55
CA ASP A 542 -14.42 -41.75 15.43
C ASP A 542 -12.98 -41.30 15.75
N SER A 543 -12.68 -41.19 17.04
CA SER A 543 -11.34 -40.84 17.50
C SER A 543 -10.29 -41.91 17.21
N ALA A 544 -10.67 -43.16 16.96
CA ALA A 544 -9.73 -44.22 16.58
C ALA A 544 -9.27 -44.05 15.13
N ALA A 545 -10.20 -43.83 14.20
CA ALA A 545 -9.89 -43.50 12.81
C ALA A 545 -9.16 -42.16 12.69
N ALA A 546 -9.52 -41.16 13.50
CA ALA A 546 -8.81 -39.88 13.56
C ALA A 546 -7.34 -40.05 13.96
N THR A 547 -7.07 -40.81 15.04
CA THR A 547 -5.72 -41.13 15.50
C THR A 547 -4.93 -41.89 14.42
N ALA A 548 -5.54 -42.89 13.80
CA ALA A 548 -4.90 -43.70 12.75
C ALA A 548 -4.60 -42.90 11.47
N ALA A 549 -5.45 -41.96 11.08
CA ALA A 549 -5.21 -41.06 9.96
C ALA A 549 -4.10 -40.06 10.27
N PHE A 550 -4.09 -39.46 11.46
CA PHE A 550 -3.05 -38.51 11.87
C PHE A 550 -1.68 -39.19 11.99
N ALA A 551 -1.58 -40.38 12.59
CA ALA A 551 -0.33 -41.12 12.70
C ALA A 551 0.30 -41.43 11.33
N LYS A 552 -0.52 -41.73 10.31
CA LYS A 552 -0.05 -41.94 8.92
C LYS A 552 0.53 -40.68 8.27
N SER A 553 0.23 -39.47 8.77
CA SER A 553 0.78 -38.23 8.23
C SER A 553 2.25 -38.01 8.57
N GLY A 554 2.78 -38.73 9.57
CA GLY A 554 4.16 -38.58 10.06
C GLY A 554 4.43 -37.29 10.85
N LEU A 555 3.42 -36.44 11.08
CA LEU A 555 3.55 -35.23 11.87
C LEU A 555 3.46 -35.50 13.38
N SER A 556 4.23 -34.75 14.16
CA SER A 556 3.98 -34.57 15.59
C SER A 556 2.78 -33.65 15.84
N ALA A 557 2.20 -33.67 17.05
CA ALA A 557 1.06 -32.85 17.40
C ALA A 557 1.32 -31.33 17.34
N GLN A 558 2.59 -30.92 17.42
CA GLN A 558 3.07 -29.54 17.36
C GLN A 558 3.39 -29.09 15.92
N GLN A 559 3.49 -30.01 14.95
CA GLN A 559 3.80 -29.67 13.57
C GLN A 559 2.54 -29.32 12.77
N CYS A 560 2.63 -28.21 12.03
CA CYS A 560 1.65 -27.87 11.00
C CYS A 560 1.99 -28.54 9.68
N ALA A 561 0.99 -29.14 9.02
CA ALA A 561 1.17 -29.57 7.64
C ALA A 561 1.38 -28.33 6.76
N LEU A 562 2.37 -28.40 5.85
CA LEU A 562 2.64 -27.32 4.90
C LEU A 562 1.37 -26.96 4.10
N VAL A 563 0.64 -28.00 3.67
CA VAL A 563 -0.63 -27.90 2.94
C VAL A 563 -1.80 -28.36 3.85
N ASP A 564 -1.89 -27.86 5.09
CA ASP A 564 -3.14 -27.97 5.88
C ASP A 564 -4.23 -27.07 5.26
N SER A 565 -5.45 -27.08 5.80
CA SER A 565 -6.47 -26.11 5.41
C SER A 565 -7.19 -25.50 6.61
N GLN A 566 -7.58 -24.23 6.47
CA GLN A 566 -8.19 -23.49 7.57
C GLN A 566 -9.52 -24.15 7.98
N PRO A 567 -9.82 -24.34 9.29
CA PRO A 567 -11.11 -24.82 9.76
C PRO A 567 -12.24 -23.91 9.26
N ARG A 568 -13.38 -24.48 8.87
CA ARG A 568 -14.53 -23.69 8.41
C ARG A 568 -15.25 -23.05 9.59
N MET A 569 -15.70 -21.81 9.44
CA MET A 569 -16.61 -21.18 10.40
C MET A 569 -17.99 -21.85 10.33
N LEU A 570 -18.48 -22.36 11.45
CA LEU A 570 -19.83 -22.92 11.61
C LEU A 570 -20.89 -21.83 11.84
N GLY A 571 -20.47 -20.72 12.42
CA GLY A 571 -21.30 -19.55 12.70
C GLY A 571 -20.69 -18.68 13.79
N TYR A 572 -21.36 -17.57 14.09
CA TYR A 572 -21.06 -16.69 15.22
C TYR A 572 -22.37 -16.18 15.79
N ASN A 573 -22.41 -15.93 17.10
CA ASN A 573 -23.57 -15.31 17.72
C ASN A 573 -23.42 -13.79 17.56
N GLY A 574 -23.98 -13.25 16.49
CA GLY A 574 -24.15 -11.82 16.28
C GLY A 574 -25.64 -11.46 16.24
N SER A 575 -26.07 -10.58 17.16
CA SER A 575 -27.32 -9.86 17.00
C SER A 575 -27.09 -8.57 16.19
N GLY A 576 -28.15 -7.94 15.70
CA GLY A 576 -28.08 -6.65 15.01
C GLY A 576 -27.49 -5.51 15.87
N ASP A 577 -27.40 -5.72 17.18
CA ASP A 577 -26.92 -4.76 18.18
C ASP A 577 -25.38 -4.71 18.28
N GLN A 578 -24.64 -5.43 17.41
CA GLN A 578 -23.17 -5.43 17.41
C GLN A 578 -22.53 -4.22 16.70
N PHE A 579 -23.33 -3.35 16.08
CA PHE A 579 -22.86 -2.03 15.72
C PHE A 579 -22.62 -1.20 16.99
N PRO A 580 -21.44 -0.58 17.21
CA PRO A 580 -21.23 0.23 18.41
C PRO A 580 -22.26 1.37 18.43
N LEU A 581 -23.13 1.40 19.45
CA LEU A 581 -24.23 2.38 19.53
C LEU A 581 -23.70 3.82 19.42
N GLU A 582 -22.55 4.11 19.99
CA GLU A 582 -21.94 5.43 19.90
C GLU A 582 -21.39 5.72 18.50
N ALA A 583 -20.90 4.70 17.78
CA ALA A 583 -20.55 4.86 16.36
C ALA A 583 -21.80 5.14 15.52
N GLN A 584 -22.94 4.50 15.82
CA GLN A 584 -24.22 4.75 15.17
C GLN A 584 -24.75 6.17 15.45
N MET A 585 -24.71 6.62 16.71
CA MET A 585 -25.10 7.98 17.11
C MET A 585 -24.26 9.06 16.41
N TRP A 586 -22.96 8.81 16.23
CA TRP A 586 -22.06 9.69 15.49
C TRP A 586 -22.00 9.39 13.98
N GLY A 587 -22.85 8.50 13.46
CA GLY A 587 -22.94 8.22 12.02
C GLY A 587 -21.65 7.71 11.39
N PHE A 588 -20.80 7.01 12.14
CA PHE A 588 -19.57 6.41 11.61
C PHE A 588 -19.85 5.04 11.00
N GLU A 589 -19.40 4.85 9.77
CA GLU A 589 -19.12 3.55 9.17
C GLU A 589 -17.61 3.23 9.22
N GLY A 590 -17.27 1.97 8.99
CA GLY A 590 -15.87 1.56 8.94
C GLY A 590 -15.69 0.06 8.77
N TRP A 591 -14.48 -0.42 9.05
CA TRP A 591 -14.16 -1.83 8.99
C TRP A 591 -12.97 -2.17 9.89
N THR A 592 -12.90 -3.44 10.29
CA THR A 592 -11.79 -3.99 11.08
C THR A 592 -11.35 -5.32 10.52
N ALA A 593 -10.04 -5.52 10.42
CA ALA A 593 -9.42 -6.81 10.14
C ALA A 593 -8.86 -7.36 11.45
N MET A 594 -9.31 -8.56 11.82
CA MET A 594 -8.87 -9.28 13.00
C MET A 594 -8.04 -10.49 12.60
N GLN A 595 -7.14 -10.87 13.49
CA GLN A 595 -6.37 -12.10 13.45
C GLN A 595 -6.61 -12.90 14.71
N TYR A 596 -6.65 -14.22 14.61
CA TYR A 596 -6.95 -15.12 15.71
C TYR A 596 -6.48 -16.55 15.42
N ASP A 597 -6.38 -17.35 16.46
CA ASP A 597 -6.14 -18.79 16.37
C ASP A 597 -7.44 -19.57 16.60
N ILE A 598 -7.46 -20.83 16.17
CA ILE A 598 -8.59 -21.74 16.31
C ILE A 598 -8.11 -22.97 17.09
N SER A 599 -8.69 -23.23 18.25
CA SER A 599 -8.36 -24.42 19.05
C SER A 599 -8.82 -25.72 18.40
N ALA A 600 -8.34 -26.87 18.85
CA ALA A 600 -8.83 -28.18 18.40
C ALA A 600 -10.37 -28.32 18.53
N GLU A 601 -10.97 -27.71 19.56
CA GLU A 601 -12.42 -27.67 19.79
C GLU A 601 -13.18 -26.69 18.90
N GLY A 602 -12.51 -25.96 18.01
CA GLY A 602 -13.13 -24.97 17.13
C GLY A 602 -13.49 -23.66 17.81
N LYS A 603 -12.80 -23.29 18.91
CA LYS A 603 -12.98 -22.00 19.60
C LYS A 603 -11.93 -20.99 19.11
N VAL A 604 -12.36 -19.74 18.98
CA VAL A 604 -11.46 -18.60 18.76
C VAL A 604 -10.65 -18.31 20.03
N VAL A 605 -9.34 -18.20 19.88
CA VAL A 605 -8.39 -17.78 20.92
C VAL A 605 -7.37 -16.80 20.32
N ASN A 606 -6.61 -16.10 21.18
CA ASN A 606 -5.56 -15.14 20.78
C ASN A 606 -6.03 -14.03 19.80
N GLN A 607 -7.32 -13.68 19.83
CA GLN A 607 -7.88 -12.72 18.90
C GLN A 607 -7.37 -11.29 19.12
N ARG A 608 -6.99 -10.61 18.04
CA ARG A 608 -6.41 -9.26 18.02
C ARG A 608 -6.79 -8.50 16.74
N VAL A 609 -6.84 -7.18 16.82
CA VAL A 609 -7.07 -6.30 15.66
C VAL A 609 -5.75 -6.06 14.95
N VAL A 610 -5.65 -6.42 13.66
CA VAL A 610 -4.48 -6.14 12.82
C VAL A 610 -4.65 -4.88 11.98
N VAL A 611 -5.88 -4.52 11.59
CA VAL A 611 -6.18 -3.22 10.97
C VAL A 611 -7.54 -2.70 11.44
N ALA A 612 -7.69 -1.41 11.71
CA ALA A 612 -9.00 -0.78 11.89
C ALA A 612 -9.10 0.60 11.23
N TYR A 613 -10.27 0.86 10.64
CA TYR A 613 -10.65 2.14 10.05
C TYR A 613 -12.08 2.53 10.51
N PRO A 614 -12.29 3.72 11.09
CA PRO A 614 -11.27 4.65 11.60
C PRO A 614 -10.51 4.07 12.81
N PRO A 615 -9.35 4.64 13.18
CA PRO A 615 -8.48 4.11 14.24
C PRO A 615 -9.21 4.04 15.59
N PHE A 616 -9.07 2.91 16.29
CA PHE A 616 -9.64 2.62 17.61
C PHE A 616 -11.17 2.71 17.76
N VAL A 617 -11.93 2.83 16.66
CA VAL A 617 -13.41 2.93 16.71
C VAL A 617 -14.08 1.56 16.74
N PHE A 618 -13.74 0.68 15.78
CA PHE A 618 -14.44 -0.59 15.55
C PHE A 618 -13.70 -1.83 16.07
N GLY A 619 -12.54 -1.65 16.71
CA GLY A 619 -11.68 -2.74 17.18
C GLY A 619 -12.38 -3.66 18.19
N ASP A 620 -12.88 -3.09 19.29
CA ASP A 620 -13.55 -3.83 20.37
C ASP A 620 -14.80 -4.59 19.87
N ALA A 621 -15.59 -3.98 18.98
CA ALA A 621 -16.78 -4.61 18.41
C ALA A 621 -16.44 -5.80 17.49
N GLY A 622 -15.41 -5.67 16.66
CA GLY A 622 -14.88 -6.79 15.88
C GLY A 622 -14.40 -7.94 16.78
N LEU A 623 -13.61 -7.64 17.80
CA LEU A 623 -13.14 -8.63 18.77
C LEU A 623 -14.30 -9.30 19.52
N GLY A 624 -15.35 -8.56 19.84
CA GLY A 624 -16.59 -9.09 20.41
C GLY A 624 -17.29 -10.09 19.49
N LEU A 625 -17.45 -9.75 18.21
CA LEU A 625 -18.05 -10.62 17.19
C LEU A 625 -17.23 -11.89 17.00
N ILE A 626 -15.92 -11.80 16.74
CA ILE A 626 -15.11 -12.98 16.44
C ILE A 626 -14.95 -13.92 17.66
N LYS A 627 -15.00 -13.39 18.90
CA LYS A 627 -14.97 -14.20 20.12
C LYS A 627 -16.19 -15.14 20.26
N THR A 628 -17.34 -14.79 19.67
CA THR A 628 -18.51 -15.69 19.67
C THR A 628 -18.49 -16.71 18.53
N ALA A 629 -17.59 -16.57 17.56
CA ALA A 629 -17.48 -17.48 16.44
C ALA A 629 -17.10 -18.92 16.87
N ARG A 630 -17.61 -19.88 16.11
CA ARG A 630 -17.33 -21.30 16.25
C ARG A 630 -16.88 -21.85 14.92
N TYR A 631 -15.89 -22.72 14.97
CA TYR A 631 -15.27 -23.36 13.84
C TYR A 631 -15.44 -24.88 13.92
N GLU A 632 -15.22 -25.54 12.80
CA GLU A 632 -15.08 -26.98 12.76
C GLU A 632 -13.93 -27.44 13.67
N LYS A 633 -14.16 -28.54 14.40
CA LYS A 633 -13.12 -29.15 15.23
C LYS A 633 -12.01 -29.71 14.34
N SER A 634 -10.76 -29.53 14.75
CA SER A 634 -9.59 -30.15 14.11
C SER A 634 -9.01 -31.22 15.03
N TYR A 635 -8.47 -32.29 14.45
CA TYR A 635 -7.80 -33.31 15.24
C TYR A 635 -6.33 -32.93 15.46
N ARG A 636 -5.94 -32.87 16.74
CA ARG A 636 -4.56 -32.75 17.23
C ARG A 636 -4.43 -33.68 18.45
N PRO A 637 -3.46 -34.62 18.48
CA PRO A 637 -3.35 -35.61 19.57
C PRO A 637 -3.31 -34.99 20.98
N ASP A 638 -2.60 -33.88 21.14
CA ASP A 638 -2.39 -33.22 22.43
C ASP A 638 -3.44 -32.12 22.75
N GLY A 639 -4.50 -32.00 21.94
CA GLY A 639 -5.46 -30.89 22.05
C GLY A 639 -4.87 -29.50 21.75
N GLY A 640 -3.67 -29.46 21.16
CA GLY A 640 -2.98 -28.23 20.78
C GLY A 640 -3.77 -27.38 19.77
N LEU A 641 -3.32 -26.13 19.58
CA LEU A 641 -3.94 -25.23 18.62
C LEU A 641 -3.99 -25.87 17.21
N GLY A 642 -5.12 -25.71 16.53
CA GLY A 642 -5.12 -25.79 15.07
C GLY A 642 -4.16 -24.72 14.55
N CYS A 643 -3.55 -24.95 13.39
CA CYS A 643 -2.53 -24.04 12.85
C CYS A 643 -3.03 -22.59 12.86
N GLY A 644 -2.25 -21.70 13.49
CA GLY A 644 -2.67 -20.37 13.92
C GLY A 644 -2.56 -19.27 12.86
N GLY A 645 -3.11 -18.08 13.17
CA GLY A 645 -3.04 -16.91 12.29
C GLY A 645 -4.17 -16.76 11.28
N SER A 646 -5.37 -17.27 11.57
CA SER A 646 -6.57 -16.99 10.77
C SER A 646 -6.89 -15.51 10.76
N SER A 647 -7.38 -14.96 9.64
CA SER A 647 -7.88 -13.59 9.56
C SER A 647 -9.37 -13.53 9.20
N LEU A 648 -10.03 -12.44 9.59
CA LEU A 648 -11.39 -12.08 9.16
C LEU A 648 -11.48 -10.57 9.07
N ARG A 649 -12.18 -10.05 8.06
CA ARG A 649 -12.58 -8.64 8.00
C ARG A 649 -14.08 -8.51 8.25
N VAL A 650 -14.47 -7.56 9.09
CA VAL A 650 -15.87 -7.18 9.35
C VAL A 650 -16.05 -5.72 8.93
N ASN A 651 -17.08 -5.46 8.14
CA ASN A 651 -17.47 -4.13 7.70
C ASN A 651 -18.69 -3.68 8.52
N PHE A 652 -18.61 -2.48 9.11
CA PHE A 652 -19.69 -1.85 9.85
C PHE A 652 -20.31 -0.78 8.96
N ARG A 653 -21.52 -1.06 8.47
CA ARG A 653 -22.31 -0.15 7.63
C ARG A 653 -23.63 0.22 8.28
N LEU A 654 -24.07 1.46 8.07
CA LEU A 654 -25.34 1.95 8.55
C LEU A 654 -26.46 1.56 7.58
N PRO A 655 -27.72 1.43 8.05
CA PRO A 655 -28.87 1.40 7.16
C PRO A 655 -28.99 2.74 6.43
N HIS A 656 -29.20 2.69 5.11
CA HIS A 656 -29.42 3.85 4.23
C HIS A 656 -30.78 3.75 3.55
#